data_AF-A0A7S2ZZ51-F1
#
_entry.id   AF-A0A7S2ZZ51-F1
#
_cell.length_a   1.000
_cell.length_b   1.000
_cell.length_c   1.000
_cell.angle_alpha   90.00
_cell.angle_beta   90.00
_cell.angle_gamma   90.00
#
_symmetry.space_group_name_H-M   'P 1'
#
loop_
_entity.id
_entity.type
_entity.pdbx_description
1 polymer ?
#
loop_
_entity_poly.entity_id
_entity_poly.type
_entity_poly.pdbx_seq_one_letter_code
_entity_poly.pdbx_strand_id
1 'polypeptide(L)'
;MWTSCEKQIIVGDIDVLTSPEVECGANSVIRRSGAADTVTKRSILDCVLTPYHLLLLTRIEIIAVKRLTLSVEFEKDFSPFLSRAGHRIDELVAFTRDALSGSLWVVTKHGGLLMVEVSKDNANVVQDALEAKRFDVALALSENKKLILEQEADHFFETGDYSRAAKLYAKAEKSIRIVLLKLARKCGDDTDLLRSLQTDFLVPRLDTVPHSEASQRSIICLLLVEIYSARISLLSAESKEFLLLQREFHQFIETNFSDMPATSGMEVMASHGRYEEASILATYHRNYKAAVEVHLRVGNYQQAFQVVEGFCTSGYLASEQRAQVLEYASPYLASCQPMRLARLWKTEDLNEQIDPSVLTGSLLQSLRKAAPDARKELLRALRWFLEGMLAERRRSETVERGKDFWWRLLIRVYVEIGDEEAACKLVAEEKSLSNLSLGIALLEVWRVGFLKLSVQIYGLLGLHSEAVEIALRSGDIPLAEQHASKVSRNTGISNMEAKELWKRIASYDGADLISVVDRSEGCIRIEDVLSRTDAIDRDQVSDEVRLALKESLRFHVSRAAKAKAATEDLLLASDKIGQRIGNLQRAKSSGKVGKIGTRGDIEIFSCGHSFLRGVTEGNCLACGEDMIKSVSESLPSTDFDPPPAG
;
A
#
# COMPACT_ATOMS: atom_id res chain seq x y z
N MET A 1 45.63 38.19 -45.57
CA MET A 1 45.44 37.34 -46.77
C MET A 1 43.96 37.46 -47.13
N TRP A 2 43.53 38.26 -48.09
CA TRP A 2 43.93 38.32 -49.49
C TRP A 2 44.18 39.75 -49.99
N THR A 3 45.16 39.85 -50.88
CA THR A 3 45.53 41.01 -51.71
C THR A 3 44.80 40.98 -53.05
N SER A 4 44.62 42.19 -53.62
CA SER A 4 44.50 42.50 -55.06
C SER A 4 43.24 42.05 -55.83
N CYS A 5 42.45 43.04 -56.22
CA CYS A 5 41.93 43.17 -57.58
C CYS A 5 41.53 44.62 -57.83
N GLU A 6 42.44 45.40 -58.40
CA GLU A 6 42.07 46.55 -59.23
C GLU A 6 41.28 46.03 -60.43
N LYS A 7 40.02 46.46 -60.56
CA LYS A 7 39.34 46.52 -61.85
C LYS A 7 38.60 47.84 -61.93
N GLN A 8 39.05 48.65 -62.89
CA GLN A 8 38.34 49.81 -63.41
C GLN A 8 36.88 49.44 -63.71
N ILE A 9 35.93 50.19 -63.15
CA ILE A 9 34.57 50.24 -63.68
C ILE A 9 34.48 51.56 -64.45
N ILE A 10 34.48 51.42 -65.77
CA ILE A 10 34.11 52.45 -66.72
C ILE A 10 32.64 52.79 -66.44
N VAL A 11 32.35 54.05 -66.12
CA VAL A 11 30.99 54.56 -66.00
C VAL A 11 30.43 54.69 -67.42
N GLY A 12 29.75 53.64 -67.87
CA GLY A 12 28.83 53.68 -69.01
C GLY A 12 27.40 53.89 -68.51
N ASP A 13 26.60 54.56 -69.33
CA ASP A 13 25.20 54.91 -69.06
C ASP A 13 24.39 53.75 -68.47
N ILE A 14 23.79 53.98 -67.30
CA ILE A 14 22.81 53.07 -66.71
C ILE A 14 21.44 53.49 -67.25
N ASP A 15 21.04 52.88 -68.37
CA ASP A 15 19.65 52.80 -68.77
C ASP A 15 18.92 51.86 -67.81
N VAL A 16 17.97 52.42 -67.05
CA VAL A 16 17.07 51.64 -66.20
C VAL A 16 16.06 50.93 -67.10
N LEU A 17 16.37 49.67 -67.41
CA LEU A 17 15.45 48.74 -68.06
C LEU A 17 14.21 48.55 -67.19
N THR A 18 13.06 48.93 -67.74
CA THR A 18 11.71 48.57 -67.29
C THR A 18 11.53 47.05 -67.33
N SER A 19 11.16 46.43 -66.21
CA SER A 19 10.66 45.06 -66.18
C SER A 19 9.15 45.00 -66.51
N PRO A 20 8.64 43.86 -67.00
CA PRO A 20 7.33 43.78 -67.64
C PRO A 20 6.20 43.48 -66.65
N GLU A 21 4.99 43.73 -67.17
CA GLU A 21 3.66 43.60 -66.58
C GLU A 21 3.43 42.29 -65.78
N VAL A 22 2.93 42.45 -64.55
CA VAL A 22 2.09 41.46 -63.86
C VAL A 22 0.92 42.20 -63.23
N GLU A 23 -0.29 41.91 -63.72
CA GLU A 23 -1.56 42.40 -63.23
C GLU A 23 -2.02 41.68 -61.94
N CYS A 24 -3.02 42.29 -61.28
CA CYS A 24 -3.77 41.90 -60.07
C CYS A 24 -3.14 42.34 -58.73
N GLY A 25 -3.78 43.14 -57.86
CA GLY A 25 -5.11 43.74 -57.88
C GLY A 25 -5.39 44.54 -56.58
N ALA A 26 -6.25 45.55 -56.74
CA ALA A 26 -7.13 46.19 -55.75
C ALA A 26 -6.57 46.88 -54.47
N ASN A 27 -6.73 48.22 -54.52
CA ASN A 27 -7.23 49.11 -53.47
C ASN A 27 -6.34 49.50 -52.27
N SER A 28 -5.63 50.63 -52.43
CA SER A 28 -5.90 51.76 -51.54
C SER A 28 -5.67 53.10 -52.26
N VAL A 29 -6.70 53.93 -52.20
CA VAL A 29 -6.78 55.26 -52.80
C VAL A 29 -5.99 56.22 -51.93
N ILE A 30 -4.84 56.71 -52.41
CA ILE A 30 -4.25 57.96 -51.94
C ILE A 30 -4.33 58.95 -53.09
N ARG A 31 -5.08 60.02 -52.85
CA ARG A 31 -5.32 61.14 -53.77
C ARG A 31 -4.00 61.66 -54.32
N ARG A 32 -3.79 61.52 -55.64
CA ARG A 32 -2.84 62.35 -56.38
C ARG A 32 -3.42 63.76 -56.46
N SER A 33 -2.94 64.68 -55.62
CA SER A 33 -3.03 66.10 -55.93
C SER A 33 -2.08 66.37 -57.09
N GLY A 34 -2.65 66.77 -58.23
CA GLY A 34 -1.89 67.08 -59.42
C GLY A 34 -0.95 68.25 -59.21
N ALA A 35 0.34 68.00 -59.41
CA ALA A 35 1.28 68.92 -60.02
C ALA A 35 2.06 68.09 -61.04
N ALA A 36 1.98 68.47 -62.31
CA ALA A 36 2.83 67.91 -63.34
C ALA A 36 4.25 68.45 -63.11
N ASP A 37 4.99 67.79 -62.22
CA ASP A 37 6.36 68.19 -61.91
C ASP A 37 7.28 67.77 -63.06
N THR A 38 7.77 68.77 -63.75
CA THR A 38 8.97 68.73 -64.58
C THR A 38 10.07 67.98 -63.82
N VAL A 39 10.47 66.81 -64.33
CA VAL A 39 11.66 66.09 -63.83
C VAL A 39 12.87 66.97 -64.13
N THR A 40 13.26 67.81 -63.17
CA THR A 40 14.52 68.53 -63.21
C THR A 40 15.62 67.47 -63.11
N LYS A 41 16.37 67.26 -64.19
CA LYS A 41 17.59 66.44 -64.17
C LYS A 41 18.55 67.05 -63.13
N ARG A 42 18.57 66.50 -61.91
CA ARG A 42 19.55 66.85 -60.89
C ARG A 42 20.90 66.27 -61.32
N SER A 43 21.86 67.12 -61.66
CA SER A 43 23.23 66.68 -61.97
C SER A 43 23.95 66.34 -60.67
N ILE A 44 24.15 65.05 -60.42
CA ILE A 44 24.97 64.57 -59.29
C ILE A 44 26.43 64.88 -59.63
N LEU A 45 27.11 65.61 -58.73
CA LEU A 45 28.51 65.99 -58.89
C LEU A 45 29.45 64.95 -58.32
N ASP A 46 29.11 64.44 -57.14
CA ASP A 46 29.94 63.50 -56.40
C ASP A 46 29.08 62.62 -55.49
N CYS A 47 29.60 61.46 -55.10
CA CYS A 47 28.91 60.55 -54.19
C CYS A 47 29.88 59.88 -53.22
N VAL A 48 29.41 59.64 -51.99
CA VAL A 48 30.19 58.94 -50.97
C VAL A 48 29.33 57.87 -50.30
N LEU A 49 29.92 56.69 -50.17
CA LEU A 49 29.32 55.56 -49.46
C LEU A 49 29.75 55.55 -47.99
N THR A 50 28.80 55.64 -47.08
CA THR A 50 28.99 55.34 -45.65
C THR A 50 28.48 53.92 -45.35
N PRO A 51 28.67 53.37 -44.15
CA PRO A 51 28.16 52.04 -43.82
C PRO A 51 26.64 51.89 -44.05
N TYR A 52 25.86 52.95 -43.78
CA TYR A 52 24.39 52.91 -43.81
C TYR A 52 23.74 53.84 -44.84
N HIS A 53 24.48 54.81 -45.39
CA HIS A 53 23.95 55.83 -46.31
C HIS A 53 24.77 55.94 -47.60
N LEU A 54 24.08 56.25 -48.68
CA LEU A 54 24.65 56.77 -49.91
C LEU A 54 24.40 58.29 -49.91
N LEU A 55 25.48 59.07 -49.78
CA LEU A 55 25.41 60.52 -49.84
C LEU A 55 25.65 60.97 -51.28
N LEU A 56 24.72 61.75 -51.81
CA LEU A 56 24.76 62.32 -53.15
C LEU A 56 24.90 63.84 -53.04
N LEU A 57 25.87 64.39 -53.76
CA LEU A 57 26.12 65.82 -53.81
C LEU A 57 25.56 66.41 -55.10
N THR A 58 24.76 67.45 -54.99
CA THR A 58 24.44 68.34 -56.13
C THR A 58 25.11 69.70 -55.92
N ARG A 59 24.95 70.63 -56.87
CA ARG A 59 25.57 71.97 -56.77
C ARG A 59 25.12 72.77 -55.53
N ILE A 60 23.93 72.47 -55.01
CA ILE A 60 23.26 73.26 -53.97
C ILE A 60 22.66 72.41 -52.85
N GLU A 61 22.59 71.08 -52.99
CA GLU A 61 21.92 70.19 -52.05
C GLU A 61 22.81 69.00 -51.71
N ILE A 62 22.62 68.47 -50.50
CA ILE A 62 23.12 67.16 -50.09
C ILE A 62 21.92 66.26 -49.86
N ILE A 63 21.91 65.10 -50.53
CA ILE A 63 20.87 64.08 -50.41
C ILE A 63 21.49 62.84 -49.77
N ALA A 64 20.98 62.42 -48.62
CA ALA A 64 21.32 61.14 -48.00
C ALA A 64 20.23 60.12 -48.29
N VAL A 65 20.61 59.06 -48.99
CA VAL A 65 19.76 57.91 -49.28
C VAL A 65 20.15 56.77 -48.36
N LYS A 66 19.18 56.15 -47.69
CA LYS A 66 19.42 54.95 -46.87
C LYS A 66 19.83 53.79 -47.77
N ARG A 67 20.88 53.07 -47.39
CA ARG A 67 21.39 51.95 -48.18
C ARG A 67 20.48 50.72 -48.14
N LEU A 68 19.74 50.52 -47.05
CA LEU A 68 18.90 49.33 -46.83
C LEU A 68 17.52 49.43 -47.50
N THR A 69 16.86 50.58 -47.37
CA THR A 69 15.50 50.83 -47.88
C THR A 69 15.48 51.61 -49.21
N LEU A 70 16.62 52.22 -49.59
CA LEU A 70 16.75 53.13 -50.74
C LEU A 70 15.82 54.36 -50.67
N SER A 71 15.30 54.69 -49.49
CA SER A 71 14.52 55.91 -49.25
C SER A 71 15.44 57.10 -48.95
N VAL A 72 15.03 58.30 -49.34
CA VAL A 72 15.69 59.54 -48.96
C VAL A 72 15.42 59.80 -47.48
N GLU A 73 16.47 59.87 -46.65
CA GLU A 73 16.35 60.20 -45.22
C GLU A 73 16.54 61.68 -44.96
N PHE A 74 17.44 62.30 -45.72
CA PHE A 74 17.82 63.68 -45.52
C PHE A 74 18.04 64.34 -46.87
N GLU A 75 17.37 65.45 -47.07
CA GLU A 75 17.57 66.34 -48.21
C GLU A 75 17.66 67.75 -47.65
N LYS A 76 18.80 68.40 -47.89
CA LYS A 76 19.03 69.75 -47.40
C LYS A 76 19.58 70.64 -48.49
N ASP A 77 18.82 71.70 -48.73
CA ASP A 77 19.20 72.79 -49.61
C ASP A 77 20.14 73.74 -48.85
N PHE A 78 21.35 73.87 -49.37
CA PHE A 78 22.35 74.80 -48.87
C PHE A 78 22.30 76.15 -49.61
N SER A 79 21.39 76.32 -50.59
CA SER A 79 21.22 77.59 -51.33
C SER A 79 21.09 78.84 -50.44
N PRO A 80 20.41 78.83 -49.26
CA PRO A 80 20.33 80.01 -48.40
C PRO A 80 21.65 80.31 -47.66
N PHE A 81 22.45 79.27 -47.38
CA PHE A 81 23.73 79.38 -46.68
C PHE A 81 24.87 79.76 -47.64
N LEU A 82 24.79 79.27 -48.88
CA LEU A 82 25.71 79.57 -49.97
C LEU A 82 25.47 80.96 -50.57
N SER A 83 24.32 81.57 -50.30
CA SER A 83 24.00 82.96 -50.65
C SER A 83 24.37 83.90 -49.50
N ARG A 84 25.68 84.19 -49.33
CA ARG A 84 26.10 85.29 -48.47
C ARG A 84 25.66 86.63 -49.07
N ALA A 85 25.13 87.51 -48.22
CA ALA A 85 24.63 88.85 -48.53
C ALA A 85 25.32 89.52 -49.74
N GLY A 86 24.66 89.46 -50.89
CA GLY A 86 24.92 90.35 -52.04
C GLY A 86 25.89 89.88 -53.12
N HIS A 87 26.84 88.94 -52.89
CA HIS A 87 27.80 88.57 -53.94
C HIS A 87 28.23 87.09 -53.95
N ARG A 88 27.87 86.44 -55.07
CA ARG A 88 28.19 85.07 -55.54
C ARG A 88 27.58 83.94 -54.69
N ILE A 89 26.72 83.16 -55.34
CA ILE A 89 26.24 81.86 -54.83
C ILE A 89 27.44 80.93 -54.85
N ASP A 90 27.91 80.52 -53.67
CA ASP A 90 28.92 79.48 -53.56
C ASP A 90 28.32 78.13 -54.01
N GLU A 91 29.12 77.24 -54.57
CA GLU A 91 28.63 75.95 -55.09
C GLU A 91 29.32 74.82 -54.33
N LEU A 92 28.59 73.76 -54.00
CA LEU A 92 29.17 72.53 -53.49
C LEU A 92 29.89 71.82 -54.64
N VAL A 93 31.12 71.34 -54.42
CA VAL A 93 31.97 70.78 -55.48
C VAL A 93 32.17 69.29 -55.32
N ALA A 94 32.71 68.87 -54.16
CA ALA A 94 33.08 67.48 -53.93
C ALA A 94 33.05 67.13 -52.44
N PHE A 95 32.89 65.84 -52.15
CA PHE A 95 33.19 65.28 -50.84
C PHE A 95 34.71 65.05 -50.70
N THR A 96 35.23 65.21 -49.49
CA THR A 96 36.59 64.82 -49.13
C THR A 96 36.60 64.15 -47.76
N ARG A 97 37.51 63.20 -47.55
CA ARG A 97 37.69 62.55 -46.26
C ARG A 97 39.02 62.97 -45.67
N ASP A 98 39.02 63.34 -44.41
CA ASP A 98 40.27 63.54 -43.69
C ASP A 98 40.97 62.18 -43.50
N ALA A 99 42.23 62.10 -43.93
CA ALA A 99 43.02 60.87 -43.89
C ALA A 99 43.35 60.41 -42.46
N LEU A 100 43.37 61.33 -41.49
CA LEU A 100 43.74 61.05 -40.10
C LEU A 100 42.51 60.73 -39.24
N SER A 101 41.47 61.57 -39.29
CA SER A 101 40.26 61.36 -38.48
C SER A 101 39.18 60.52 -39.16
N GLY A 102 39.24 60.32 -40.48
CA GLY A 102 38.19 59.66 -41.25
C GLY A 102 36.89 60.44 -41.35
N SER A 103 36.87 61.71 -40.89
CA SER A 103 35.70 62.59 -40.95
C SER A 103 35.39 63.00 -42.39
N LEU A 104 34.11 63.12 -42.71
CA LEU A 104 33.62 63.48 -44.03
C LEU A 104 33.40 64.99 -44.12
N TRP A 105 33.89 65.60 -45.18
CA TRP A 105 33.79 67.03 -45.43
C TRP A 105 33.26 67.29 -46.83
N VAL A 106 32.58 68.41 -47.02
CA VAL A 106 32.18 68.93 -48.34
C VAL A 106 32.95 70.21 -48.61
N VAL A 107 33.57 70.26 -49.78
CA VAL A 107 34.33 71.42 -50.25
C VAL A 107 33.44 72.27 -51.13
N THR A 108 33.42 73.57 -50.84
CA THR A 108 32.76 74.58 -51.66
C THR A 108 33.74 75.21 -52.65
N LYS A 109 33.22 75.77 -53.73
CA LYS A 109 34.02 76.39 -54.81
C LYS A 109 34.90 77.54 -54.32
N HIS A 110 34.47 78.26 -53.28
CA HIS A 110 35.21 79.36 -52.69
C HIS A 110 36.00 79.00 -51.43
N GLY A 111 36.26 77.71 -51.19
CA GLY A 111 37.21 77.24 -50.18
C GLY A 111 36.63 77.09 -48.77
N GLY A 112 35.31 77.20 -48.60
CA GLY A 112 34.62 76.80 -47.38
C GLY A 112 34.56 75.27 -47.24
N LEU A 113 34.70 74.79 -46.01
CA LEU A 113 34.63 73.38 -45.63
C LEU A 113 33.43 73.15 -44.71
N LEU A 114 32.57 72.22 -45.08
CA LEU A 114 31.42 71.80 -44.29
C LEU A 114 31.65 70.39 -43.76
N MET A 115 31.61 70.20 -42.45
CA MET A 115 31.72 68.86 -41.86
C MET A 115 30.38 68.14 -41.97
N VAL A 116 30.38 66.91 -42.48
CA VAL A 116 29.22 66.02 -42.49
C VAL A 116 29.39 65.02 -41.37
N GLU A 117 28.64 65.22 -40.30
CA GLU A 117 28.57 64.28 -39.19
C GLU A 117 27.40 63.33 -39.40
N VAL A 118 27.70 62.03 -39.47
CA VAL A 118 26.68 60.98 -39.55
C VAL A 118 26.42 60.51 -38.12
N SER A 119 25.23 60.82 -37.58
CA SER A 119 24.86 60.36 -36.24
C SER A 119 24.75 58.83 -36.23
N LYS A 120 25.30 58.21 -35.18
CA LYS A 120 25.26 56.76 -34.98
C LYS A 120 23.98 56.36 -34.27
N ASP A 121 22.83 56.62 -34.88
CA ASP A 121 21.54 56.21 -34.31
C ASP A 121 21.22 54.77 -34.73
N ASN A 122 21.83 53.81 -34.03
CA ASN A 122 21.64 52.38 -34.28
C ASN A 122 20.16 51.96 -34.22
N ALA A 123 19.32 52.67 -33.46
CA ALA A 123 17.88 52.39 -33.36
C ALA A 123 17.14 52.60 -34.68
N ASN A 124 17.45 53.67 -35.42
CA ASN A 124 16.82 53.96 -36.71
C ASN A 124 17.26 52.93 -37.76
N VAL A 125 18.53 52.55 -37.75
CA VAL A 125 19.09 51.53 -38.65
C VAL A 125 18.43 50.16 -38.42
N VAL A 126 18.11 49.81 -37.17
CA VAL A 126 17.38 48.56 -36.85
C VAL A 126 15.97 48.60 -37.42
N GLN A 127 15.23 49.70 -37.28
CA GLN A 127 13.89 49.84 -37.86
C GLN A 127 13.94 49.72 -39.40
N ASP A 128 14.89 50.40 -40.03
CA ASP A 128 15.08 50.34 -41.48
C ASP A 128 15.44 48.93 -41.96
N ALA A 129 16.26 48.20 -41.19
CA ALA A 129 16.61 46.82 -41.49
C ALA A 129 15.39 45.89 -41.39
N LEU A 130 14.48 46.14 -40.45
CA LEU A 130 13.25 45.37 -40.28
C LEU A 130 12.26 45.65 -41.42
N GLU A 131 12.10 46.90 -41.83
CA GLU A 131 11.29 47.27 -43.00
C GLU A 131 11.84 46.64 -44.29
N ALA A 132 13.16 46.62 -44.45
CA ALA A 132 13.84 45.99 -45.57
C ALA A 132 13.89 44.44 -45.48
N LYS A 133 13.30 43.83 -44.44
CA LYS A 133 13.32 42.38 -44.17
C LYS A 133 14.73 41.78 -44.08
N ARG A 134 15.71 42.58 -43.68
CA ARG A 134 17.12 42.19 -43.48
C ARG A 134 17.37 41.90 -42.00
N PHE A 135 16.82 40.80 -41.51
CA PHE A 135 16.88 40.41 -40.09
C PHE A 135 18.33 40.16 -39.60
N ASP A 136 19.23 39.68 -40.45
CA ASP A 136 20.65 39.46 -40.11
C ASP A 136 21.34 40.75 -39.61
N VAL A 137 21.07 41.87 -40.29
CA VAL A 137 21.63 43.18 -39.96
C VAL A 137 21.00 43.70 -38.67
N ALA A 138 19.68 43.52 -38.51
CA ALA A 138 18.96 43.92 -37.30
C ALA A 138 19.45 43.16 -36.06
N LEU A 139 19.67 41.84 -36.16
CA LEU A 139 20.18 40.99 -35.08
C LEU A 139 21.61 41.32 -34.67
N ALA A 140 22.45 41.77 -35.62
CA ALA A 140 23.83 42.18 -35.34
C ALA A 140 23.91 43.52 -34.60
N LEU A 141 22.99 44.45 -34.90
CA LEU A 141 23.01 45.81 -34.35
C LEU A 141 22.22 45.97 -33.06
N SER A 142 21.18 45.14 -32.86
CA SER A 142 20.29 45.28 -31.70
C SER A 142 20.83 44.63 -30.43
N GLU A 143 20.54 45.26 -29.29
CA GLU A 143 20.68 44.63 -27.97
C GLU A 143 19.51 43.65 -27.71
N ASN A 144 18.29 44.04 -28.12
CA ASN A 144 17.06 43.26 -27.90
C ASN A 144 16.78 42.26 -29.03
N LYS A 145 17.63 41.25 -29.15
CA LYS A 145 17.55 40.21 -30.20
C LYS A 145 16.22 39.43 -30.21
N LYS A 146 15.58 39.25 -29.05
CA LYS A 146 14.34 38.46 -28.92
C LYS A 146 13.15 39.06 -29.67
N LEU A 147 13.03 40.39 -29.70
CA LEU A 147 11.95 41.09 -30.41
C LEU A 147 12.11 40.96 -31.92
N ILE A 148 13.36 40.99 -32.41
CA ILE A 148 13.65 40.85 -33.84
C ILE A 148 13.37 39.42 -34.31
N LEU A 149 13.75 38.43 -33.51
CA LEU A 149 13.39 37.03 -33.78
C LEU A 149 11.87 36.83 -33.84
N GLU A 150 11.09 37.59 -33.06
CA GLU A 150 9.64 37.57 -33.14
C GLU A 150 9.12 38.09 -34.49
N GLN A 151 9.65 39.22 -34.95
CA GLN A 151 9.24 39.81 -36.23
C GLN A 151 9.70 38.97 -37.42
N GLU A 152 10.89 38.38 -37.34
CA GLU A 152 11.38 37.41 -38.32
C GLU A 152 10.48 36.17 -38.38
N ALA A 153 10.05 35.67 -37.21
CA ALA A 153 9.11 34.55 -37.13
C ALA A 153 7.72 34.90 -37.66
N ASP A 154 7.20 36.10 -37.38
CA ASP A 154 5.93 36.59 -37.94
C ASP A 154 6.05 36.68 -39.48
N HIS A 155 7.19 37.14 -40.01
CA HIS A 155 7.43 37.17 -41.46
C HIS A 155 7.40 35.77 -42.09
N PHE A 156 8.17 34.81 -41.55
CA PHE A 156 8.15 33.43 -42.07
C PHE A 156 6.79 32.75 -41.92
N PHE A 157 6.02 33.12 -40.89
CA PHE A 157 4.67 32.61 -40.69
C PHE A 157 3.69 33.15 -41.75
N GLU A 158 3.85 34.40 -42.18
CA GLU A 158 3.07 34.99 -43.26
C GLU A 158 3.42 34.41 -44.63
N THR A 159 4.70 34.07 -44.86
CA THR A 159 5.15 33.44 -46.11
C THR A 159 4.78 31.96 -46.22
N GLY A 160 4.28 31.34 -45.15
CA GLY A 160 3.83 29.95 -45.13
C GLY A 160 4.87 28.93 -44.65
N ASP A 161 6.08 29.37 -44.29
CA ASP A 161 7.16 28.51 -43.78
C ASP A 161 7.01 28.27 -42.27
N TYR A 162 6.00 27.48 -41.89
CA TYR A 162 5.62 27.30 -40.48
C TYR A 162 6.72 26.67 -39.61
N SER A 163 7.49 25.70 -40.14
CA SER A 163 8.59 25.06 -39.39
C SER A 163 9.71 26.03 -39.03
N ARG A 164 10.07 26.97 -39.92
CA ARG A 164 11.09 27.98 -39.62
C ARG A 164 10.55 29.00 -38.64
N ALA A 165 9.32 29.46 -38.84
CA ALA A 165 8.65 30.35 -37.91
C ALA A 165 8.59 29.76 -36.50
N ALA A 166 8.24 28.47 -36.36
CA ALA A 166 8.20 27.76 -35.09
C ALA A 166 9.56 27.78 -34.35
N LYS A 167 10.66 27.46 -35.04
CA LYS A 167 12.02 27.48 -34.45
C LYS A 167 12.45 28.86 -33.97
N LEU A 168 12.04 29.90 -34.69
CA LEU A 168 12.32 31.28 -34.31
C LEU A 168 11.44 31.74 -33.14
N TYR A 169 10.13 31.42 -33.16
CA TYR A 169 9.24 31.69 -32.04
C TYR A 169 9.69 31.00 -30.74
N ALA A 170 10.29 29.81 -30.85
CA ALA A 170 10.83 29.11 -29.68
C ALA A 170 11.90 29.92 -28.95
N LYS A 171 12.62 30.81 -29.65
CA LYS A 171 13.66 31.69 -29.09
C LYS A 171 13.17 33.11 -28.78
N ALA A 172 12.00 33.48 -29.27
CA ALA A 172 11.41 34.82 -29.14
C ALA A 172 10.78 35.06 -27.76
N GLU A 173 10.34 36.28 -27.46
CA GLU A 173 9.70 36.61 -26.16
C GLU A 173 8.17 36.42 -26.15
N LYS A 174 7.59 36.08 -27.30
CA LYS A 174 6.14 35.94 -27.47
C LYS A 174 5.52 34.90 -26.54
N SER A 175 4.29 35.17 -26.10
CA SER A 175 3.51 34.25 -25.28
C SER A 175 3.27 32.91 -26.00
N ILE A 176 3.57 31.81 -25.31
CA ILE A 176 3.44 30.43 -25.80
C ILE A 176 2.02 30.18 -26.33
N ARG A 177 0.99 30.62 -25.59
CA ARG A 177 -0.41 30.46 -25.98
C ARG A 177 -0.74 31.13 -27.31
N ILE A 178 -0.22 32.34 -27.54
CA ILE A 178 -0.48 33.08 -28.79
C ILE A 178 0.14 32.33 -29.97
N VAL A 179 1.38 31.88 -29.82
CA VAL A 179 2.09 31.13 -30.87
C VAL A 179 1.38 29.81 -31.17
N LEU A 180 0.97 29.06 -30.14
CA LEU A 180 0.23 27.81 -30.29
C LEU A 180 -1.08 28.01 -31.06
N LEU A 181 -1.87 29.02 -30.68
CA LEU A 181 -3.13 29.33 -31.37
C LEU A 181 -2.91 29.78 -32.82
N LYS A 182 -1.81 30.49 -33.10
CA LYS A 182 -1.44 30.88 -34.47
C LYS A 182 -1.12 29.64 -35.31
N LEU A 183 -0.23 28.77 -34.83
CA LEU A 183 0.19 27.57 -35.55
C LEU A 183 -0.97 26.56 -35.72
N ALA A 184 -1.77 26.36 -34.67
CA ALA A 184 -2.91 25.44 -34.70
C ALA A 184 -4.00 25.82 -35.73
N ARG A 185 -4.19 27.12 -36.01
CA ARG A 185 -5.22 27.58 -36.96
C ARG A 185 -4.84 27.39 -38.44
N LYS A 186 -3.56 27.28 -38.76
CA LYS A 186 -3.07 27.37 -40.16
C LYS A 186 -2.49 26.08 -40.73
N CYS A 187 -2.09 25.12 -39.91
CA CYS A 187 -1.61 23.85 -40.44
C CYS A 187 -2.78 22.89 -40.69
N GLY A 188 -2.84 22.36 -41.92
CA GLY A 188 -4.01 21.67 -42.49
C GLY A 188 -4.06 20.16 -42.32
N ASP A 189 -3.07 19.53 -41.68
CA ASP A 189 -3.08 18.10 -41.33
C ASP A 189 -2.57 17.90 -39.89
N ASP A 190 -3.35 17.21 -39.06
CA ASP A 190 -3.10 17.11 -37.62
C ASP A 190 -1.76 16.44 -37.28
N THR A 191 -1.30 15.46 -38.07
CA THR A 191 -0.10 14.67 -37.74
C THR A 191 1.21 15.44 -37.93
N ASP A 192 1.38 16.14 -39.05
CA ASP A 192 2.60 16.90 -39.35
C ASP A 192 2.65 18.22 -38.58
N LEU A 193 1.47 18.79 -38.29
CA LEU A 193 1.32 19.90 -37.37
C LEU A 193 1.79 19.53 -35.95
N LEU A 194 1.31 18.41 -35.40
CA LEU A 194 1.68 17.99 -34.06
C LEU A 194 3.19 17.66 -33.97
N ARG A 195 3.75 17.04 -35.01
CA ARG A 195 5.19 16.76 -35.08
C ARG A 195 6.00 18.06 -35.07
N SER A 196 5.67 19.01 -35.95
CA SER A 196 6.37 20.30 -36.01
C SER A 196 6.19 21.12 -34.73
N LEU A 197 4.99 21.16 -34.15
CA LEU A 197 4.76 21.81 -32.85
C LEU A 197 5.63 21.23 -31.74
N GLN A 198 5.77 19.90 -31.71
CA GLN A 198 6.62 19.23 -30.74
C GLN A 198 8.10 19.52 -30.97
N THR A 199 8.63 19.18 -32.15
CA THR A 199 10.07 19.20 -32.43
C THR A 199 10.62 20.59 -32.71
N ASP A 200 9.85 21.43 -33.39
CA ASP A 200 10.33 22.74 -33.86
C ASP A 200 10.00 23.87 -32.87
N PHE A 201 8.93 23.73 -32.07
CA PHE A 201 8.51 24.78 -31.13
C PHE A 201 8.69 24.40 -29.67
N LEU A 202 7.96 23.39 -29.16
CA LEU A 202 7.82 23.16 -27.72
C LEU A 202 9.08 22.59 -27.07
N VAL A 203 9.76 21.62 -27.69
CA VAL A 203 11.02 21.08 -27.16
C VAL A 203 12.10 22.17 -27.12
N PRO A 204 12.39 22.90 -28.22
CA PRO A 204 13.35 24.01 -28.17
C PRO A 204 12.93 25.11 -27.20
N ARG A 205 11.61 25.36 -27.04
CA ARG A 205 11.11 26.35 -26.07
C ARG A 205 11.42 25.91 -24.65
N LEU A 206 11.23 24.64 -24.31
CA LEU A 206 11.55 24.10 -22.99
C LEU A 206 13.03 24.27 -22.64
N ASP A 207 13.93 24.11 -23.62
CA ASP A 207 15.37 24.31 -23.44
C ASP A 207 15.74 25.79 -23.21
N THR A 208 14.96 26.72 -23.77
CA THR A 208 15.19 28.17 -23.60
C THR A 208 14.65 28.76 -22.31
N VAL A 209 13.61 28.15 -21.73
CA VAL A 209 12.96 28.68 -20.52
C VAL A 209 13.79 28.29 -19.28
N PRO A 210 14.21 29.26 -18.45
CA PRO A 210 15.04 28.97 -17.29
C PRO A 210 14.27 28.14 -16.25
N HIS A 211 14.99 27.29 -15.49
CA HIS A 211 14.40 26.51 -14.38
C HIS A 211 13.78 27.38 -13.28
N SER A 212 14.09 28.69 -13.21
CA SER A 212 13.45 29.63 -12.29
C SER A 212 11.95 29.81 -12.58
N GLU A 213 11.51 29.61 -13.82
CA GLU A 213 10.13 29.80 -14.25
C GLU A 213 9.38 28.46 -14.27
N ALA A 214 9.30 27.81 -13.10
CA ALA A 214 8.70 26.48 -12.94
C ALA A 214 7.28 26.39 -13.57
N SER A 215 6.42 27.40 -13.37
CA SER A 215 5.07 27.39 -13.93
C SER A 215 5.04 27.34 -15.47
N GLN A 216 5.96 28.05 -16.14
CA GLN A 216 6.03 28.02 -17.61
C GLN A 216 6.54 26.68 -18.11
N ARG A 217 7.57 26.12 -17.46
CA ARG A 217 8.10 24.79 -17.76
C ARG A 217 7.03 23.72 -17.55
N SER A 218 6.27 23.78 -16.46
CA SER A 218 5.15 22.87 -16.20
C SER A 218 4.08 22.91 -17.28
N ILE A 219 3.69 24.10 -17.75
CA ILE A 219 2.71 24.24 -18.84
C ILE A 219 3.25 23.63 -20.13
N ILE A 220 4.51 23.90 -20.48
CA ILE A 220 5.15 23.33 -21.67
C ILE A 220 5.22 21.79 -21.56
N CYS A 221 5.61 21.26 -20.40
CA CYS A 221 5.67 19.83 -20.15
C CYS A 221 4.30 19.16 -20.29
N LEU A 222 3.24 19.74 -19.73
CA LEU A 222 1.87 19.22 -19.87
C LEU A 222 1.38 19.26 -21.32
N LEU A 223 1.68 20.33 -22.06
CA LEU A 223 1.35 20.42 -23.49
C LEU A 223 2.13 19.40 -24.33
N LEU A 224 3.40 19.15 -24.00
CA LEU A 224 4.18 18.11 -24.66
C LEU A 224 3.58 16.72 -24.38
N VAL A 225 3.20 16.42 -23.14
CA VAL A 225 2.51 15.16 -22.79
C VAL A 225 1.22 14.98 -23.59
N GLU A 226 0.42 16.03 -23.72
CA GLU A 226 -0.80 16.02 -24.53
C GLU A 226 -0.49 15.67 -25.99
N ILE A 227 0.55 16.29 -26.56
CA ILE A 227 0.95 16.07 -27.96
C ILE A 227 1.55 14.69 -28.17
N TYR A 228 2.43 14.22 -27.27
CA TYR A 228 2.96 12.85 -27.30
C TYR A 228 1.81 11.85 -27.27
N SER A 229 0.87 12.01 -26.32
CA SER A 229 -0.27 11.12 -26.16
C SER A 229 -1.16 11.11 -27.40
N ALA A 230 -1.50 12.29 -27.95
CA ALA A 230 -2.28 12.42 -29.16
C ALA A 230 -1.59 11.76 -30.37
N ARG A 231 -0.29 12.02 -30.57
CA ARG A 231 0.48 11.44 -31.68
C ARG A 231 0.58 9.92 -31.58
N ILE A 232 0.84 9.39 -30.38
CA ILE A 232 0.89 7.93 -30.17
C ILE A 232 -0.48 7.30 -30.47
N SER A 233 -1.59 7.98 -30.14
CA SER A 233 -2.95 7.50 -30.42
C SER A 233 -3.31 7.49 -31.92
N LEU A 234 -2.61 8.25 -32.75
CA LEU A 234 -2.77 8.23 -34.21
C LEU A 234 -1.98 7.12 -34.90
N LEU A 235 -1.05 6.47 -34.20
CA LEU A 235 -0.19 5.43 -34.74
C LEU A 235 -0.72 4.03 -34.37
N SER A 236 -0.52 3.07 -35.27
CA SER A 236 -0.78 1.65 -34.96
C SER A 236 0.28 1.12 -33.99
N ALA A 237 -0.16 0.35 -32.98
CA ALA A 237 0.70 -0.20 -31.92
C ALA A 237 1.87 -1.06 -32.44
N GLU A 238 1.73 -1.68 -33.62
CA GLU A 238 2.76 -2.53 -34.22
C GLU A 238 3.76 -1.76 -35.11
N SER A 239 3.52 -0.46 -35.33
CA SER A 239 4.39 0.33 -36.19
C SER A 239 5.74 0.63 -35.52
N LYS A 240 6.82 0.60 -36.31
CA LYS A 240 8.15 1.03 -35.83
C LYS A 240 8.13 2.47 -35.31
N GLU A 241 7.33 3.33 -35.95
CA GLU A 241 7.15 4.72 -35.55
C GLU A 241 6.49 4.83 -34.17
N PHE A 242 5.50 3.98 -33.86
CA PHE A 242 4.90 3.91 -32.53
C PHE A 242 5.93 3.56 -31.46
N LEU A 243 6.71 2.50 -31.68
CA LEU A 243 7.72 2.05 -30.70
C LEU A 243 8.82 3.10 -30.46
N LEU A 244 9.25 3.79 -31.52
CA LEU A 244 10.23 4.88 -31.41
C LEU A 244 9.64 6.06 -30.64
N LEU A 245 8.42 6.48 -30.97
CA LEU A 245 7.76 7.61 -30.32
C LEU A 245 7.44 7.31 -28.84
N GLN A 246 7.04 6.08 -28.52
CA GLN A 246 6.82 5.66 -27.13
C GLN A 246 8.13 5.68 -26.33
N ARG A 247 9.24 5.25 -26.93
CA ARG A 247 10.56 5.33 -26.29
C ARG A 247 11.01 6.78 -26.07
N GLU A 248 10.81 7.65 -27.06
CA GLU A 248 11.07 9.09 -26.91
C GLU A 248 10.21 9.70 -25.80
N PHE A 249 8.95 9.27 -25.68
CA PHE A 249 8.04 9.76 -24.64
C PHE A 249 8.48 9.32 -23.24
N HIS A 250 8.88 8.05 -23.06
CA HIS A 250 9.45 7.58 -21.80
C HIS A 250 10.71 8.35 -21.42
N GLN A 251 11.63 8.56 -22.37
CA GLN A 251 12.83 9.35 -22.14
C GLN A 251 12.49 10.80 -21.77
N PHE A 252 11.48 11.39 -22.40
CA PHE A 252 11.01 12.74 -22.07
C PHE A 252 10.51 12.84 -20.63
N ILE A 253 9.71 11.86 -20.17
CA ILE A 253 9.22 11.77 -18.79
C ILE A 253 10.40 11.64 -17.82
N GLU A 254 11.34 10.73 -18.10
CA GLU A 254 12.56 10.52 -17.31
C GLU A 254 13.39 11.78 -17.13
N THR A 255 13.52 12.58 -18.20
CA THR A 255 14.40 13.75 -18.20
C THR A 255 13.75 14.97 -17.53
N ASN A 256 12.42 15.12 -17.67
CA ASN A 256 11.70 16.34 -17.28
C ASN A 256 10.68 16.15 -16.14
N PHE A 257 10.70 15.02 -15.42
CA PHE A 257 9.74 14.75 -14.34
C PHE A 257 9.72 15.86 -13.27
N SER A 258 10.86 16.47 -12.94
CA SER A 258 10.93 17.53 -11.92
C SER A 258 10.15 18.79 -12.28
N ASP A 259 10.04 19.09 -13.57
CA ASP A 259 9.34 20.27 -14.08
C ASP A 259 7.83 20.01 -14.28
N MET A 260 7.42 18.74 -14.25
CA MET A 260 6.03 18.33 -14.47
C MET A 260 5.28 18.17 -13.15
N PRO A 261 4.09 18.75 -13.00
CA PRO A 261 3.25 18.49 -11.84
C PRO A 261 2.67 17.08 -11.91
N ALA A 262 2.99 16.25 -10.91
CA ALA A 262 2.62 14.83 -10.88
C ALA A 262 1.12 14.59 -11.10
N THR A 263 0.25 15.32 -10.38
CA THR A 263 -1.20 15.13 -10.43
C THR A 263 -1.77 15.44 -11.81
N SER A 264 -1.50 16.64 -12.33
CA SER A 264 -2.02 17.06 -13.63
C SER A 264 -1.42 16.24 -14.78
N GLY A 265 -0.13 15.88 -14.70
CA GLY A 265 0.51 15.02 -15.70
C GLY A 265 -0.15 13.63 -15.76
N MET A 266 -0.41 13.02 -14.61
CA MET A 266 -1.12 11.74 -14.52
C MET A 266 -2.55 11.84 -15.04
N GLU A 267 -3.28 12.91 -14.71
CA GLU A 267 -4.66 13.12 -15.18
C GLU A 267 -4.75 13.27 -16.69
N VAL A 268 -3.82 14.04 -17.28
CA VAL A 268 -3.71 14.20 -18.73
C VAL A 268 -3.38 12.86 -19.39
N MET A 269 -2.39 12.13 -18.90
CA MET A 269 -2.06 10.81 -19.47
C MET A 269 -3.23 9.83 -19.34
N ALA A 270 -3.93 9.83 -18.20
CA ALA A 270 -5.09 8.98 -17.97
C ALA A 270 -6.29 9.31 -18.88
N SER A 271 -6.49 10.58 -19.25
CA SER A 271 -7.56 10.97 -20.18
C SER A 271 -7.32 10.44 -21.60
N HIS A 272 -6.05 10.29 -22.00
CA HIS A 272 -5.64 9.68 -23.27
C HIS A 272 -5.46 8.15 -23.21
N GLY A 273 -5.75 7.51 -22.07
CA GLY A 273 -5.59 6.07 -21.89
C GLY A 273 -4.14 5.60 -21.73
N ARG A 274 -3.19 6.51 -21.44
CA ARG A 274 -1.75 6.25 -21.25
C ARG A 274 -1.43 5.93 -19.80
N TYR A 275 -2.02 4.84 -19.30
CA TYR A 275 -1.94 4.46 -17.89
C TYR A 275 -0.56 3.93 -17.49
N GLU A 276 0.16 3.29 -18.41
CA GLU A 276 1.53 2.84 -18.18
C GLU A 276 2.46 4.03 -17.96
N GLU A 277 2.42 5.01 -18.85
CA GLU A 277 3.22 6.24 -18.76
C GLU A 277 2.84 7.09 -17.54
N ALA A 278 1.55 7.17 -17.21
CA ALA A 278 1.08 7.81 -15.98
C ALA A 278 1.64 7.12 -14.73
N SER A 279 1.68 5.78 -14.72
CA SER A 279 2.26 5.04 -13.60
C SER A 279 3.76 5.28 -13.49
N ILE A 280 4.48 5.33 -14.62
CA ILE A 280 5.91 5.65 -14.69
C ILE A 280 6.19 7.04 -14.12
N LEU A 281 5.42 8.06 -14.51
CA LEU A 281 5.53 9.41 -13.94
C LEU A 281 5.35 9.39 -12.41
N ALA A 282 4.32 8.69 -11.92
CA ALA A 282 4.08 8.54 -10.50
C ALA A 282 5.25 7.87 -9.75
N THR A 283 5.93 6.90 -10.39
CA THR A 283 7.13 6.26 -9.84
C THR A 283 8.28 7.25 -9.66
N TYR A 284 8.54 8.13 -10.63
CA TYR A 284 9.62 9.12 -10.54
C TYR A 284 9.36 10.15 -9.44
N HIS A 285 8.10 10.55 -9.24
CA HIS A 285 7.71 11.40 -8.11
C HIS A 285 7.63 10.69 -6.76
N ARG A 286 7.96 9.39 -6.70
CA ARG A 286 7.88 8.55 -5.49
C ARG A 286 6.46 8.47 -4.90
N ASN A 287 5.43 8.66 -5.72
CA ASN A 287 4.03 8.52 -5.33
C ASN A 287 3.48 7.16 -5.78
N TYR A 288 3.92 6.11 -5.11
CA TYR A 288 3.58 4.73 -5.46
C TYR A 288 2.11 4.40 -5.25
N LYS A 289 1.44 5.07 -4.30
CA LYS A 289 -0.01 4.92 -4.10
C LYS A 289 -0.76 5.35 -5.37
N ALA A 290 -0.41 6.52 -5.93
CA ALA A 290 -1.01 6.99 -7.17
C ALA A 290 -0.66 6.08 -8.35
N ALA A 291 0.57 5.57 -8.44
CA ALA A 291 1.00 4.65 -9.48
C ALA A 291 0.13 3.38 -9.53
N VAL A 292 -0.16 2.80 -8.36
CA VAL A 292 -1.02 1.61 -8.23
C VAL A 292 -2.48 1.96 -8.50
N GLU A 293 -2.96 3.08 -7.97
CA GLU A 293 -4.35 3.52 -8.15
C GLU A 293 -4.71 3.71 -9.63
N VAL A 294 -3.81 4.26 -10.45
CA VAL A 294 -4.02 4.43 -11.89
C VAL A 294 -4.30 3.08 -12.58
N HIS A 295 -3.49 2.05 -12.31
CA HIS A 295 -3.69 0.72 -12.87
C HIS A 295 -4.94 0.01 -12.31
N LEU A 296 -5.25 0.23 -11.03
CA LEU A 296 -6.45 -0.32 -10.40
C LEU A 296 -7.74 0.25 -10.99
N ARG A 297 -7.79 1.56 -11.32
CA ARG A 297 -8.96 2.19 -11.95
C ARG A 297 -9.31 1.58 -13.31
N VAL A 298 -8.30 1.13 -14.04
CA VAL A 298 -8.44 0.52 -15.39
C VAL A 298 -8.79 -0.96 -15.30
N GLY A 299 -8.50 -1.61 -14.17
CA GLY A 299 -8.63 -3.06 -14.00
C GLY A 299 -7.39 -3.84 -14.45
N ASN A 300 -6.26 -3.16 -14.67
CA ASN A 300 -4.98 -3.81 -15.03
C ASN A 300 -4.26 -4.35 -13.78
N TYR A 301 -4.85 -5.35 -13.12
CA TYR A 301 -4.33 -5.90 -11.86
C TYR A 301 -2.93 -6.51 -11.99
N GLN A 302 -2.56 -7.04 -13.15
CA GLN A 302 -1.23 -7.62 -13.38
C GLN A 302 -0.12 -6.56 -13.37
N GLN A 303 -0.34 -5.43 -14.06
CA GLN A 303 0.61 -4.32 -14.10
C GLN A 303 0.68 -3.63 -12.73
N ALA A 304 -0.47 -3.42 -12.07
CA ALA A 304 -0.51 -2.95 -10.69
C ALA A 304 0.34 -3.84 -9.76
N PHE A 305 0.27 -5.16 -9.91
CA PHE A 305 1.08 -6.08 -9.11
C PHE A 305 2.57 -5.98 -9.42
N GLN A 306 2.97 -5.92 -10.70
CA GLN A 306 4.39 -5.77 -11.09
C GLN A 306 5.00 -4.50 -10.51
N VAL A 307 4.23 -3.41 -10.53
CA VAL A 307 4.57 -2.13 -9.93
C VAL A 307 4.80 -2.30 -8.41
N VAL A 308 3.86 -2.93 -7.68
CA VAL A 308 4.01 -3.23 -6.25
C VAL A 308 5.21 -4.15 -5.95
N GLU A 309 5.39 -5.24 -6.71
CA GLU A 309 6.47 -6.22 -6.55
C GLU A 309 7.84 -5.58 -6.77
N GLY A 310 7.97 -4.76 -7.81
CA GLY A 310 9.16 -3.97 -8.09
C GLY A 310 9.52 -3.06 -6.92
N PHE A 311 8.54 -2.35 -6.35
CA PHE A 311 8.81 -1.46 -5.21
C PHE A 311 9.13 -2.18 -3.92
N CYS A 312 8.45 -3.28 -3.62
CA CYS A 312 8.71 -4.05 -2.41
C CYS A 312 10.10 -4.69 -2.43
N THR A 313 10.57 -5.08 -3.62
CA THR A 313 11.90 -5.67 -3.81
C THR A 313 13.00 -4.60 -3.91
N SER A 314 12.66 -3.40 -4.40
CA SER A 314 13.59 -2.29 -4.48
C SER A 314 13.83 -1.69 -3.09
N GLY A 315 15.06 -1.79 -2.58
CA GLY A 315 15.50 -1.33 -1.26
C GLY A 315 15.37 0.18 -0.97
N TYR A 316 14.79 0.96 -1.88
CA TYR A 316 14.88 2.43 -1.89
C TYR A 316 13.87 3.18 -1.01
N LEU A 317 12.88 2.49 -0.42
CA LEU A 317 11.78 3.13 0.30
C LEU A 317 11.80 2.83 1.79
N ALA A 318 11.37 3.83 2.57
CA ALA A 318 11.03 3.63 3.96
C ALA A 318 9.96 2.54 4.08
N SER A 319 10.13 1.64 5.04
CA SER A 319 9.25 0.50 5.30
C SER A 319 7.78 0.92 5.52
N GLU A 320 7.53 2.12 6.07
CA GLU A 320 6.18 2.64 6.30
C GLU A 320 5.41 2.91 5.00
N GLN A 321 6.08 3.47 3.99
CA GLN A 321 5.44 3.76 2.69
C GLN A 321 5.10 2.47 1.94
N ARG A 322 5.93 1.43 2.10
CA ARG A 322 5.64 0.10 1.53
C ARG A 322 4.41 -0.53 2.19
N ALA A 323 4.31 -0.44 3.51
CA ALA A 323 3.16 -0.93 4.26
C ALA A 323 1.85 -0.24 3.81
N GLN A 324 1.84 1.08 3.70
CA GLN A 324 0.66 1.85 3.27
C GLN A 324 0.17 1.48 1.86
N VAL A 325 1.09 1.29 0.91
CA VAL A 325 0.76 0.90 -0.47
C VAL A 325 0.20 -0.52 -0.49
N LEU A 326 0.81 -1.44 0.27
CA LEU A 326 0.34 -2.82 0.38
C LEU A 326 -1.03 -2.92 1.02
N GLU A 327 -1.29 -2.18 2.09
CA GLU A 327 -2.60 -2.12 2.74
C GLU A 327 -3.68 -1.65 1.75
N TYR A 328 -3.42 -0.57 1.01
CA TYR A 328 -4.34 -0.04 0.02
C TYR A 328 -4.56 -1.01 -1.16
N ALA A 329 -3.51 -1.63 -1.68
CA ALA A 329 -3.57 -2.52 -2.85
C ALA A 329 -4.13 -3.91 -2.51
N SER A 330 -3.99 -4.36 -1.26
CA SER A 330 -4.33 -5.72 -0.81
C SER A 330 -5.76 -6.17 -1.15
N PRO A 331 -6.84 -5.38 -0.96
CA PRO A 331 -8.20 -5.85 -1.22
C PRO A 331 -8.43 -6.11 -2.71
N TYR A 332 -7.79 -5.32 -3.57
CA TYR A 332 -7.95 -5.40 -5.02
C TYR A 332 -7.12 -6.55 -5.60
N LEU A 333 -5.84 -6.62 -5.22
CA LEU A 333 -4.90 -7.64 -5.71
C LEU A 333 -5.21 -9.04 -5.18
N ALA A 334 -5.77 -9.15 -3.97
CA ALA A 334 -6.19 -10.43 -3.41
C ALA A 334 -7.17 -11.17 -4.32
N SER A 335 -8.10 -10.44 -4.95
CA SER A 335 -9.11 -11.04 -5.83
C SER A 335 -8.53 -11.67 -7.10
N CYS A 336 -7.36 -11.21 -7.55
CA CYS A 336 -6.76 -11.64 -8.82
C CYS A 336 -5.55 -12.56 -8.63
N GLN A 337 -4.63 -12.27 -7.70
CA GLN A 337 -3.36 -12.99 -7.54
C GLN A 337 -2.96 -13.17 -6.07
N PRO A 338 -3.69 -13.98 -5.30
CA PRO A 338 -3.52 -14.09 -3.86
C PRO A 338 -2.20 -14.74 -3.45
N MET A 339 -1.73 -15.75 -4.19
CA MET A 339 -0.48 -16.46 -3.87
C MET A 339 0.77 -15.58 -4.06
N ARG A 340 0.80 -14.74 -5.10
CA ARG A 340 1.93 -13.83 -5.33
C ARG A 340 1.95 -12.75 -4.25
N LEU A 341 0.78 -12.22 -3.89
CA LEU A 341 0.64 -11.25 -2.81
C LEU A 341 1.09 -11.80 -1.46
N ALA A 342 0.71 -13.04 -1.14
CA ALA A 342 1.14 -13.71 0.09
C ALA A 342 2.67 -13.81 0.18
N ARG A 343 3.35 -14.13 -0.92
CA ARG A 343 4.82 -14.20 -0.97
C ARG A 343 5.48 -12.84 -0.70
N LEU A 344 4.93 -11.76 -1.26
CA LEU A 344 5.42 -10.41 -1.01
C LEU A 344 5.28 -10.01 0.46
N TRP A 345 4.26 -10.48 1.16
CA TRP A 345 4.11 -10.17 2.58
C TRP A 345 5.14 -10.88 3.47
N LYS A 346 5.70 -12.01 3.03
CA LYS A 346 6.65 -12.79 3.85
C LYS A 346 8.06 -12.18 3.88
N THR A 347 8.36 -11.15 3.08
CA THR A 347 9.68 -10.52 3.11
C THR A 347 9.93 -9.85 4.47
N GLU A 348 11.11 -10.08 5.04
CA GLU A 348 11.48 -9.82 6.45
C GLU A 348 11.18 -8.39 6.91
N ASP A 349 11.39 -7.39 6.05
CA ASP A 349 11.20 -5.96 6.36
C ASP A 349 9.75 -5.53 6.61
N LEU A 350 8.76 -6.28 6.11
CA LEU A 350 7.35 -5.89 6.10
C LEU A 350 6.53 -6.50 7.25
N ASN A 351 7.05 -7.54 7.89
CA ASN A 351 6.36 -8.27 8.96
C ASN A 351 6.26 -7.50 10.28
N GLU A 352 7.14 -6.53 10.50
CA GLU A 352 7.18 -5.71 11.72
C GLU A 352 6.25 -4.50 11.67
N GLN A 353 5.93 -3.99 10.47
CA GLN A 353 5.22 -2.71 10.31
C GLN A 353 3.80 -2.82 9.75
N ILE A 354 3.44 -3.92 9.12
CA ILE A 354 2.07 -4.09 8.62
C ILE A 354 1.17 -4.62 9.73
N ASP A 355 0.04 -3.95 9.97
CA ASP A 355 -1.03 -4.47 10.82
C ASP A 355 -1.69 -5.67 10.11
N PRO A 356 -1.48 -6.91 10.59
CA PRO A 356 -1.94 -8.06 9.85
C PRO A 356 -3.48 -8.17 9.86
N SER A 357 -4.17 -7.41 10.74
CA SER A 357 -5.64 -7.33 10.82
C SER A 357 -6.27 -6.63 9.63
N VAL A 358 -5.62 -5.60 9.09
CA VAL A 358 -6.08 -4.90 7.88
C VAL A 358 -5.95 -5.82 6.67
N LEU A 359 -4.82 -6.51 6.55
CA LEU A 359 -4.57 -7.47 5.47
C LEU A 359 -5.51 -8.67 5.52
N THR A 360 -5.73 -9.23 6.69
CA THR A 360 -6.66 -10.36 6.82
C THR A 360 -8.11 -9.94 6.70
N GLY A 361 -8.47 -8.72 7.10
CA GLY A 361 -9.75 -8.11 6.79
C GLY A 361 -9.99 -7.99 5.29
N SER A 362 -9.01 -7.55 4.51
CA SER A 362 -9.12 -7.41 3.05
C SER A 362 -9.18 -8.76 2.33
N LEU A 363 -8.41 -9.75 2.80
CA LEU A 363 -8.49 -11.13 2.32
C LEU A 363 -9.83 -11.80 2.67
N LEU A 364 -10.36 -11.56 3.87
CA LEU A 364 -11.69 -12.06 4.26
C LEU A 364 -12.80 -11.40 3.45
N GLN A 365 -12.68 -10.10 3.16
CA GLN A 365 -13.63 -9.40 2.31
C GLN A 365 -13.59 -9.91 0.86
N SER A 366 -12.40 -10.20 0.33
CA SER A 366 -12.25 -10.80 -1.01
C SER A 366 -12.73 -12.25 -1.04
N LEU A 367 -12.47 -13.05 0.00
CA LEU A 367 -13.03 -14.41 0.16
C LEU A 367 -14.56 -14.43 0.09
N ARG A 368 -15.24 -13.45 0.71
CA ARG A 368 -16.70 -13.35 0.67
C ARG A 368 -17.24 -13.05 -0.74
N LYS A 369 -16.46 -12.38 -1.58
CA LYS A 369 -16.85 -11.96 -2.93
C LYS A 369 -16.37 -12.91 -4.03
N ALA A 370 -15.45 -13.83 -3.73
CA ALA A 370 -14.78 -14.67 -4.72
C ALA A 370 -15.64 -15.83 -5.23
N ALA A 371 -15.49 -16.13 -6.52
CA ALA A 371 -15.98 -17.35 -7.18
C ALA A 371 -15.34 -18.61 -6.55
N PRO A 372 -15.94 -19.80 -6.65
CA PRO A 372 -15.52 -21.00 -5.91
C PRO A 372 -14.07 -21.44 -6.21
N ASP A 373 -13.59 -21.26 -7.44
CA ASP A 373 -12.22 -21.63 -7.81
C ASP A 373 -11.17 -20.64 -7.28
N ALA A 374 -11.43 -19.34 -7.44
CA ALA A 374 -10.62 -18.27 -6.86
C ALA A 374 -10.59 -18.35 -5.32
N ARG A 375 -11.70 -18.80 -4.70
CA ARG A 375 -11.79 -19.01 -3.25
C ARG A 375 -10.81 -20.07 -2.76
N LYS A 376 -10.62 -21.18 -3.49
CA LYS A 376 -9.64 -22.21 -3.12
C LYS A 376 -8.21 -21.68 -3.17
N GLU A 377 -7.87 -20.88 -4.19
CA GLU A 377 -6.55 -20.26 -4.30
C GLU A 377 -6.30 -19.22 -3.21
N LEU A 378 -7.31 -18.40 -2.89
CA LEU A 378 -7.29 -17.47 -1.77
C LEU A 378 -7.08 -18.18 -0.44
N LEU A 379 -7.80 -19.29 -0.18
CA LEU A 379 -7.65 -20.09 1.03
C LEU A 379 -6.25 -20.71 1.14
N ARG A 380 -5.66 -21.19 0.03
CA ARG A 380 -4.27 -21.68 0.01
C ARG A 380 -3.27 -20.57 0.32
N ALA A 381 -3.45 -19.38 -0.27
CA ALA A 381 -2.58 -18.24 -0.02
C ALA A 381 -2.66 -17.76 1.44
N LEU A 382 -3.88 -17.71 1.98
CA LEU A 382 -4.14 -17.39 3.39
C LEU A 382 -3.51 -18.42 4.33
N ARG A 383 -3.69 -19.71 4.05
CA ARG A 383 -3.05 -20.79 4.81
C ARG A 383 -1.54 -20.59 4.85
N TRP A 384 -0.90 -20.44 3.68
CA TRP A 384 0.54 -20.28 3.58
C TRP A 384 1.05 -19.03 4.30
N PHE A 385 0.32 -17.91 4.19
CA PHE A 385 0.66 -16.67 4.88
C PHE A 385 0.56 -16.81 6.41
N LEU A 386 -0.55 -17.38 6.91
CA LEU A 386 -0.79 -17.55 8.34
C LEU A 386 0.18 -18.57 8.96
N GLU A 387 0.44 -19.70 8.30
CA GLU A 387 1.44 -20.69 8.73
C GLU A 387 2.83 -20.04 8.81
N GLY A 388 3.21 -19.22 7.82
CA GLY A 388 4.47 -18.49 7.79
C GLY A 388 4.59 -17.46 8.93
N MET A 389 3.54 -16.68 9.16
CA MET A 389 3.48 -15.67 10.23
C MET A 389 3.60 -16.30 11.62
N LEU A 390 2.93 -17.43 11.84
CA LEU A 390 3.00 -18.16 13.11
C LEU A 390 4.38 -18.79 13.33
N ALA A 391 5.02 -19.32 12.29
CA ALA A 391 6.36 -19.88 12.37
C ALA A 391 7.45 -18.84 12.69
N GLU A 392 7.36 -17.64 12.10
CA GLU A 392 8.29 -16.52 12.35
C GLU A 392 8.09 -15.96 13.77
N ARG A 393 6.84 -15.77 14.19
CA ARG A 393 6.49 -15.14 15.48
C ARG A 393 6.58 -16.10 16.67
N ARG A 394 6.67 -17.42 16.47
CA ARG A 394 7.10 -18.37 17.52
C ARG A 394 8.50 -18.04 18.07
N ARG A 395 9.32 -17.27 17.34
CA ARG A 395 10.66 -16.83 17.79
C ARG A 395 10.66 -15.48 18.53
N SER A 396 9.54 -14.74 18.54
CA SER A 396 9.46 -13.40 19.14
C SER A 396 8.35 -13.33 20.21
N GLU A 397 8.74 -13.08 21.47
CA GLU A 397 7.85 -13.06 22.64
C GLU A 397 6.91 -11.84 22.69
N THR A 398 7.12 -10.81 21.85
CA THR A 398 6.61 -9.46 22.12
C THR A 398 5.19 -9.14 21.66
N VAL A 399 4.48 -10.04 20.98
CA VAL A 399 3.12 -9.75 20.48
C VAL A 399 2.12 -10.85 20.87
N GLU A 400 1.64 -10.82 22.11
CA GLU A 400 0.45 -11.58 22.52
C GLU A 400 -0.85 -11.04 21.89
N ARG A 401 -0.85 -9.77 21.46
CA ARG A 401 -2.02 -9.11 20.88
C ARG A 401 -2.36 -9.70 19.50
N GLY A 402 -3.48 -10.41 19.43
CA GLY A 402 -4.05 -10.95 18.19
C GLY A 402 -3.69 -12.39 17.86
N LYS A 403 -2.85 -13.09 18.65
CA LYS A 403 -2.58 -14.54 18.49
C LYS A 403 -3.88 -15.34 18.39
N ASP A 404 -4.81 -15.05 19.29
CA ASP A 404 -6.15 -15.63 19.31
C ASP A 404 -6.95 -15.41 18.01
N PHE A 405 -6.82 -14.23 17.39
CA PHE A 405 -7.50 -13.92 16.14
C PHE A 405 -6.90 -14.71 14.97
N TRP A 406 -5.56 -14.80 14.89
CA TRP A 406 -4.85 -15.55 13.85
C TRP A 406 -5.19 -17.03 13.89
N TRP A 407 -5.18 -17.61 15.09
CA TRP A 407 -5.52 -19.01 15.29
C TRP A 407 -6.96 -19.32 14.91
N ARG A 408 -7.91 -18.47 15.30
CA ARG A 408 -9.31 -18.61 14.87
C ARG A 408 -9.43 -18.54 13.35
N LEU A 409 -8.79 -17.56 12.72
CA LEU A 409 -8.82 -17.40 11.27
C LEU A 409 -8.17 -18.59 10.55
N LEU A 410 -7.08 -19.12 11.08
CA LEU A 410 -6.39 -20.27 10.51
C LEU A 410 -7.27 -21.52 10.59
N ILE A 411 -7.89 -21.79 11.74
CA ILE A 411 -8.84 -22.91 11.90
C ILE A 411 -10.00 -22.75 10.93
N ARG A 412 -10.57 -21.54 10.81
CA ARG A 412 -11.59 -21.23 9.80
C ARG A 412 -11.14 -21.62 8.39
N VAL A 413 -9.91 -21.26 8.01
CA VAL A 413 -9.34 -21.56 6.69
C VAL A 413 -9.21 -23.07 6.46
N TYR A 414 -8.73 -23.85 7.44
CA TYR A 414 -8.67 -25.31 7.30
C TYR A 414 -10.05 -25.96 7.18
N VAL A 415 -11.01 -25.47 7.97
CA VAL A 415 -12.40 -25.92 7.92
C VAL A 415 -13.00 -25.67 6.54
N GLU A 416 -12.70 -24.53 5.90
CA GLU A 416 -13.15 -24.24 4.53
C GLU A 416 -12.37 -24.99 3.44
N ILE A 417 -11.10 -25.36 3.67
CA ILE A 417 -10.30 -26.15 2.72
C ILE A 417 -10.72 -27.62 2.70
N GLY A 418 -11.14 -28.18 3.82
CA GLY A 418 -11.46 -29.60 3.92
C GLY A 418 -10.38 -30.46 4.61
N ASP A 419 -9.31 -29.87 5.14
CA ASP A 419 -8.10 -30.59 5.59
C ASP A 419 -8.08 -30.74 7.12
N GLU A 420 -8.74 -31.79 7.61
CA GLU A 420 -8.89 -32.07 9.05
C GLU A 420 -7.56 -32.48 9.72
N GLU A 421 -6.70 -33.24 9.03
CA GLU A 421 -5.44 -33.73 9.60
C GLU A 421 -4.42 -32.62 9.83
N ALA A 422 -4.30 -31.69 8.88
CA ALA A 422 -3.39 -30.55 9.04
C ALA A 422 -3.83 -29.62 10.18
N ALA A 423 -5.14 -29.41 10.33
CA ALA A 423 -5.69 -28.64 11.44
C ALA A 423 -5.42 -29.33 12.79
N CYS A 424 -5.56 -30.65 12.88
CA CYS A 424 -5.23 -31.42 14.08
C CYS A 424 -3.76 -31.30 14.48
N LYS A 425 -2.83 -31.35 13.52
CA LYS A 425 -1.39 -31.19 13.80
C LYS A 425 -1.09 -29.83 14.41
N LEU A 426 -1.67 -28.77 13.86
CA LEU A 426 -1.47 -27.42 14.36
C LEU A 426 -2.05 -27.19 15.77
N VAL A 427 -3.25 -27.71 16.03
CA VAL A 427 -3.88 -27.62 17.34
C VAL A 427 -3.09 -28.40 18.39
N ALA A 428 -2.48 -29.53 18.01
CA ALA A 428 -1.62 -30.32 18.90
C ALA A 428 -0.29 -29.62 19.25
N GLU A 429 0.23 -28.79 18.35
CA GLU A 429 1.48 -28.04 18.57
C GLU A 429 1.30 -26.83 19.51
N GLU A 430 0.10 -26.25 19.60
CA GLU A 430 -0.14 -24.99 20.30
C GLU A 430 -0.81 -25.20 21.67
N LYS A 431 -0.09 -24.93 22.78
CA LYS A 431 -0.60 -25.11 24.16
C LYS A 431 -1.07 -23.81 24.85
N SER A 432 -0.99 -22.66 24.17
CA SER A 432 -1.14 -21.33 24.77
C SER A 432 -2.38 -20.55 24.28
N LEU A 433 -3.41 -21.24 23.78
CA LEU A 433 -4.64 -20.60 23.29
C LEU A 433 -5.60 -20.29 24.42
N SER A 434 -6.32 -19.17 24.32
CA SER A 434 -7.39 -18.87 25.26
C SER A 434 -8.61 -19.77 25.04
N ASN A 435 -9.28 -20.16 26.14
CA ASN A 435 -10.49 -21.00 26.09
C ASN A 435 -11.60 -20.40 25.20
N LEU A 436 -11.70 -19.06 25.15
CA LEU A 436 -12.67 -18.36 24.29
C LEU A 436 -12.39 -18.58 22.80
N SER A 437 -11.12 -18.60 22.40
CA SER A 437 -10.73 -18.87 21.01
C SER A 437 -11.05 -20.29 20.58
N LEU A 438 -10.76 -21.25 21.45
CA LEU A 438 -11.06 -22.65 21.25
C LEU A 438 -12.58 -22.90 21.17
N GLY A 439 -13.38 -22.23 22.00
CA GLY A 439 -14.84 -22.34 21.98
C GLY A 439 -15.47 -21.79 20.69
N ILE A 440 -14.97 -20.66 20.15
CA ILE A 440 -15.47 -20.12 18.87
C ILE A 440 -15.03 -21.00 17.71
N ALA A 441 -13.78 -21.49 17.71
CA ALA A 441 -13.29 -22.42 16.71
C ALA A 441 -14.15 -23.69 16.67
N LEU A 442 -14.52 -24.23 17.84
CA LEU A 442 -15.39 -25.39 17.96
C LEU A 442 -16.73 -25.21 17.25
N LEU A 443 -17.37 -24.04 17.39
CA LEU A 443 -18.63 -23.74 16.69
C LEU A 443 -18.50 -23.84 15.16
N GLU A 444 -17.36 -23.48 14.59
CA GLU A 444 -17.14 -23.54 13.15
C GLU A 444 -16.87 -24.97 12.68
N VAL A 445 -16.11 -25.72 13.46
CA VAL A 445 -15.74 -27.12 13.22
C VAL A 445 -16.97 -28.02 13.24
N TRP A 446 -17.88 -27.78 14.18
CA TRP A 446 -19.17 -28.47 14.26
C TRP A 446 -20.06 -28.25 13.03
N ARG A 447 -19.99 -27.07 12.40
CA ARG A 447 -20.80 -26.78 11.20
C ARG A 447 -20.39 -27.61 10.00
N VAL A 448 -19.12 -28.00 9.92
CA VAL A 448 -18.58 -28.82 8.81
C VAL A 448 -18.55 -30.31 9.14
N GLY A 449 -18.57 -30.66 10.43
CA GLY A 449 -18.62 -32.06 10.88
C GLY A 449 -17.25 -32.71 11.05
N PHE A 450 -16.21 -31.93 11.32
CA PHE A 450 -14.86 -32.46 11.61
C PHE A 450 -14.78 -33.00 13.04
N LEU A 451 -15.06 -34.30 13.17
CA LEU A 451 -15.18 -34.96 14.47
C LEU A 451 -13.83 -35.11 15.16
N LYS A 452 -12.75 -35.47 14.47
CA LYS A 452 -11.42 -35.68 15.08
C LYS A 452 -10.85 -34.38 15.63
N LEU A 453 -10.99 -33.29 14.88
CA LEU A 453 -10.55 -31.97 15.33
C LEU A 453 -11.36 -31.51 16.54
N SER A 454 -12.68 -31.74 16.54
CA SER A 454 -13.54 -31.35 17.67
C SER A 454 -13.14 -32.06 18.96
N VAL A 455 -12.81 -33.37 18.91
CA VAL A 455 -12.31 -34.15 20.06
C VAL A 455 -11.05 -33.53 20.65
N GLN A 456 -10.11 -33.11 19.79
CA GLN A 456 -8.89 -32.45 20.24
C GLN A 456 -9.15 -31.08 20.89
N ILE A 457 -10.04 -30.27 20.31
CA ILE A 457 -10.42 -28.95 20.85
C ILE A 457 -11.11 -29.11 22.21
N TYR A 458 -12.06 -30.05 22.35
CA TYR A 458 -12.70 -30.36 23.64
C TYR A 458 -11.67 -30.83 24.67
N GLY A 459 -10.71 -31.64 24.25
CA GLY A 459 -9.59 -32.05 25.10
C GLY A 459 -8.72 -30.90 25.59
N LEU A 460 -8.48 -29.87 24.76
CA LEU A 460 -7.75 -28.66 25.16
C LEU A 460 -8.58 -27.74 26.07
N LEU A 461 -9.91 -27.72 25.90
CA LEU A 461 -10.84 -27.01 26.79
C LEU A 461 -11.02 -27.69 28.17
N GLY A 462 -10.48 -28.90 28.35
CA GLY A 462 -10.66 -29.71 29.56
C GLY A 462 -12.01 -30.43 29.64
N LEU A 463 -12.83 -30.34 28.59
CA LEU A 463 -14.14 -30.98 28.47
C LEU A 463 -14.00 -32.40 27.93
N HIS A 464 -13.46 -33.30 28.74
CA HIS A 464 -13.13 -34.66 28.33
C HIS A 464 -14.36 -35.57 28.16
N SER A 465 -15.47 -35.27 28.83
CA SER A 465 -16.75 -35.99 28.66
C SER A 465 -17.30 -35.90 27.24
N GLU A 466 -17.37 -34.69 26.73
CA GLU A 466 -17.87 -34.37 25.40
C GLU A 466 -16.89 -34.87 24.34
N ALA A 467 -15.57 -34.78 24.60
CA ALA A 467 -14.55 -35.32 23.72
C ALA A 467 -14.70 -36.85 23.53
N VAL A 468 -14.94 -37.61 24.60
CA VAL A 468 -15.14 -39.06 24.54
C VAL A 468 -16.42 -39.39 23.78
N GLU A 469 -17.53 -38.69 24.04
CA GLU A 469 -18.78 -38.92 23.32
C GLU A 469 -18.64 -38.71 21.81
N ILE A 470 -17.92 -37.68 21.39
CA ILE A 470 -17.74 -37.37 19.97
C ILE A 470 -16.75 -38.33 19.31
N ALA A 471 -15.70 -38.74 20.02
CA ALA A 471 -14.77 -39.78 19.54
C ALA A 471 -15.48 -41.13 19.34
N LEU A 472 -16.41 -41.47 20.22
CA LEU A 472 -17.25 -42.65 20.04
C LEU A 472 -18.18 -42.50 18.83
N ARG A 473 -18.77 -41.31 18.60
CA ARG A 473 -19.56 -41.02 17.39
C ARG A 473 -18.74 -41.09 16.09
N SER A 474 -17.44 -40.79 16.13
CA SER A 474 -16.55 -40.91 14.96
C SER A 474 -16.03 -42.34 14.74
N GLY A 475 -16.24 -43.24 15.70
CA GLY A 475 -15.70 -44.60 15.68
C GLY A 475 -14.22 -44.71 16.04
N ASP A 476 -13.59 -43.62 16.52
CA ASP A 476 -12.18 -43.61 16.91
C ASP A 476 -12.01 -43.97 18.40
N ILE A 477 -12.21 -45.25 18.72
CA ILE A 477 -11.98 -45.84 20.07
C ILE A 477 -10.61 -45.45 20.67
N PRO A 478 -9.46 -45.51 19.96
CA PRO A 478 -8.16 -45.19 20.56
C PRO A 478 -8.02 -43.71 20.98
N LEU A 479 -8.69 -42.78 20.29
CA LEU A 479 -8.70 -41.36 20.70
C LEU A 479 -9.54 -41.17 21.96
N ALA A 480 -10.68 -41.86 22.07
CA ALA A 480 -11.51 -41.84 23.28
C ALA A 480 -10.73 -42.33 24.51
N GLU A 481 -9.99 -43.42 24.38
CA GLU A 481 -9.12 -43.96 25.45
C GLU A 481 -7.98 -43.01 25.83
N GLN A 482 -7.39 -42.32 24.85
CA GLN A 482 -6.35 -41.33 25.10
C GLN A 482 -6.87 -40.16 25.95
N HIS A 483 -8.12 -39.72 25.74
CA HIS A 483 -8.72 -38.67 26.56
C HIS A 483 -9.18 -39.18 27.92
N ALA A 484 -9.71 -40.41 28.02
CA ALA A 484 -10.09 -41.02 29.30
C ALA A 484 -8.87 -41.28 30.21
N SER A 485 -7.74 -41.73 29.65
CA SER A 485 -6.48 -41.90 30.40
C SER A 485 -5.87 -40.57 30.87
N LYS A 486 -6.02 -39.48 30.10
CA LYS A 486 -5.60 -38.14 30.54
C LYS A 486 -6.38 -37.67 31.78
N VAL A 487 -7.68 -37.92 31.85
CA VAL A 487 -8.51 -37.62 33.03
C VAL A 487 -8.07 -38.44 34.23
N SER A 488 -7.77 -39.74 34.03
CA SER A 488 -7.30 -40.63 35.10
C SER A 488 -5.95 -40.21 35.71
N ARG A 489 -5.09 -39.51 34.96
CA ARG A 489 -3.75 -39.09 35.41
C ARG A 489 -3.75 -37.74 36.14
N ASN A 490 -4.75 -36.89 35.91
CA ASN A 490 -4.89 -35.62 36.62
C ASN A 490 -5.52 -35.87 37.99
N THR A 491 -4.67 -35.94 39.02
CA THR A 491 -4.98 -36.31 40.42
C THR A 491 -5.97 -35.41 41.17
N GLY A 492 -6.60 -34.43 40.50
CA GLY A 492 -7.59 -33.52 41.07
C GLY A 492 -9.02 -33.68 40.54
N ILE A 493 -9.23 -34.43 39.46
CA ILE A 493 -10.56 -34.74 38.91
C ILE A 493 -11.01 -36.08 39.49
N SER A 494 -12.28 -36.18 39.89
CA SER A 494 -12.79 -37.33 40.64
C SER A 494 -12.55 -38.64 39.87
N ASN A 495 -12.05 -39.67 40.55
CA ASN A 495 -12.01 -41.05 40.04
C ASN A 495 -13.38 -41.53 39.53
N MET A 496 -14.47 -40.84 39.91
CA MET A 496 -15.83 -41.09 39.50
C MET A 496 -16.08 -40.69 38.04
N GLU A 497 -15.65 -39.51 37.61
CA GLU A 497 -15.78 -39.07 36.20
C GLU A 497 -14.96 -39.95 35.26
N ALA A 498 -13.71 -40.27 35.62
CA ALA A 498 -12.90 -41.21 34.83
C ALA A 498 -13.59 -42.57 34.67
N LYS A 499 -14.17 -43.09 35.77
CA LYS A 499 -14.92 -44.35 35.77
C LYS A 499 -16.17 -44.29 34.89
N GLU A 500 -16.88 -43.17 34.87
CA GLU A 500 -18.04 -42.98 33.99
C GLU A 500 -17.64 -42.92 32.51
N LEU A 501 -16.54 -42.25 32.17
CA LEU A 501 -16.03 -42.16 30.80
C LEU A 501 -15.60 -43.51 30.26
N TRP A 502 -14.83 -44.28 31.04
CA TRP A 502 -14.44 -45.64 30.66
C TRP A 502 -15.65 -46.57 30.55
N LYS A 503 -16.73 -46.36 31.35
CA LYS A 503 -17.97 -47.15 31.26
C LYS A 503 -18.67 -46.88 29.94
N ARG A 504 -18.69 -45.62 29.51
CA ARG A 504 -19.26 -45.20 28.22
C ARG A 504 -18.48 -45.78 27.04
N ILE A 505 -17.14 -45.78 27.10
CA ILE A 505 -16.29 -46.41 26.07
C ILE A 505 -16.57 -47.91 26.01
N ALA A 506 -16.63 -48.59 27.15
CA ALA A 506 -16.90 -50.03 27.22
C ALA A 506 -18.34 -50.41 26.82
N SER A 507 -19.28 -49.46 26.84
CA SER A 507 -20.66 -49.67 26.39
C SER A 507 -20.89 -49.44 24.90
N TYR A 508 -19.85 -49.08 24.14
CA TYR A 508 -19.97 -48.82 22.71
C TYR A 508 -19.87 -50.13 21.90
N ASP A 509 -20.86 -50.37 21.04
CA ASP A 509 -20.96 -51.58 20.21
C ASP A 509 -19.78 -51.65 19.22
N GLY A 510 -18.83 -52.55 19.49
CA GLY A 510 -17.62 -52.75 18.69
C GLY A 510 -16.30 -52.62 19.44
N ALA A 511 -16.31 -52.32 20.75
CA ALA A 511 -15.12 -52.29 21.58
C ALA A 511 -14.78 -53.69 22.16
N ASP A 512 -13.52 -54.11 22.03
CA ASP A 512 -13.01 -55.31 22.71
C ASP A 512 -12.95 -55.06 24.24
N LEU A 513 -14.01 -55.46 24.94
CA LEU A 513 -14.21 -55.22 26.39
C LEU A 513 -12.97 -55.54 27.24
N ILE A 514 -12.31 -56.66 26.96
CA ILE A 514 -11.13 -57.14 27.72
C ILE A 514 -9.99 -56.13 27.57
N SER A 515 -9.71 -55.74 26.34
CA SER A 515 -8.62 -54.82 26.03
C SER A 515 -8.86 -53.40 26.55
N VAL A 516 -10.13 -52.95 26.64
CA VAL A 516 -10.51 -51.66 27.24
C VAL A 516 -10.33 -51.71 28.77
N VAL A 517 -10.67 -52.82 29.41
CA VAL A 517 -10.46 -53.02 30.86
C VAL A 517 -8.97 -53.03 31.19
N ASP A 518 -8.14 -53.74 30.42
CA ASP A 518 -6.69 -53.79 30.63
C ASP A 518 -6.04 -52.42 30.46
N ARG A 519 -6.47 -51.65 29.45
CA ARG A 519 -5.99 -50.29 29.17
C ARG A 519 -6.48 -49.23 30.16
N SER A 520 -7.50 -49.55 30.97
CA SER A 520 -8.05 -48.64 31.97
C SER A 520 -7.21 -48.53 33.25
N GLU A 521 -6.08 -49.25 33.34
CA GLU A 521 -5.14 -49.26 34.47
C GLU A 521 -5.82 -49.44 35.85
N GLY A 522 -6.97 -50.14 35.89
CA GLY A 522 -7.74 -50.42 37.10
C GLY A 522 -8.89 -49.47 37.43
N CYS A 523 -9.22 -48.50 36.55
CA CYS A 523 -10.36 -47.59 36.73
C CYS A 523 -11.71 -48.32 36.64
N ILE A 524 -11.79 -49.38 35.85
CA ILE A 524 -12.98 -50.21 35.67
C ILE A 524 -12.66 -51.66 35.89
N ARG A 525 -13.60 -52.38 36.51
CA ARG A 525 -13.60 -53.84 36.58
C ARG A 525 -14.62 -54.38 35.59
N ILE A 526 -14.44 -55.61 35.13
CA ILE A 526 -15.40 -56.28 34.23
C ILE A 526 -16.83 -56.23 34.79
N GLU A 527 -16.99 -56.33 36.12
CA GLU A 527 -18.28 -56.19 36.82
C GLU A 527 -19.03 -54.88 36.55
N ASP A 528 -18.29 -53.79 36.35
CA ASP A 528 -18.84 -52.45 36.14
C ASP A 528 -19.46 -52.27 34.74
N VAL A 529 -19.04 -53.09 33.76
CA VAL A 529 -19.50 -53.06 32.36
C VAL A 529 -20.63 -54.05 32.10
N LEU A 530 -20.65 -55.15 32.87
CA LEU A 530 -21.67 -56.21 32.77
C LEU A 530 -23.08 -55.75 33.14
N SER A 531 -23.22 -54.65 33.87
CA SER A 531 -24.53 -54.15 34.33
C SER A 531 -25.43 -53.56 33.23
N ARG A 532 -24.91 -53.30 32.02
CA ARG A 532 -25.68 -52.72 30.90
C ARG A 532 -25.67 -53.58 29.62
N THR A 533 -24.89 -54.65 29.57
CA THR A 533 -24.82 -55.53 28.40
C THR A 533 -25.86 -56.63 28.53
N ASP A 534 -27.12 -56.30 28.26
CA ASP A 534 -28.21 -57.29 28.15
C ASP A 534 -28.00 -58.28 26.98
N ALA A 535 -26.96 -58.08 26.16
CA ALA A 535 -26.71 -58.80 24.91
C ALA A 535 -25.29 -59.41 24.83
N ILE A 536 -24.82 -60.04 25.91
CA ILE A 536 -23.71 -61.00 25.76
C ILE A 536 -24.33 -62.36 25.44
N ASP A 537 -24.25 -62.77 24.17
CA ASP A 537 -24.44 -64.17 23.80
C ASP A 537 -23.48 -65.01 24.65
N ARG A 538 -24.04 -65.95 25.43
CA ARG A 538 -23.32 -66.77 26.42
C ARG A 538 -22.14 -67.56 25.83
N ASP A 539 -22.05 -67.62 24.50
CA ASP A 539 -21.05 -68.37 23.74
C ASP A 539 -19.82 -67.55 23.32
N GLN A 540 -19.84 -66.21 23.40
CA GLN A 540 -18.68 -65.35 23.04
C GLN A 540 -17.87 -64.84 24.25
N VAL A 541 -18.21 -65.26 25.47
CA VAL A 541 -17.41 -64.91 26.65
C VAL A 541 -16.13 -65.75 26.65
N SER A 542 -15.02 -65.14 26.24
CA SER A 542 -13.67 -65.72 26.34
C SER A 542 -13.40 -66.27 27.76
N ASP A 543 -12.69 -67.39 27.85
CA ASP A 543 -12.34 -68.03 29.13
C ASP A 543 -11.57 -67.11 30.09
N GLU A 544 -10.94 -66.07 29.56
CA GLU A 544 -10.27 -65.01 30.32
C GLU A 544 -11.26 -64.14 31.11
N VAL A 545 -12.43 -63.84 30.54
CA VAL A 545 -13.49 -63.10 31.25
C VAL A 545 -14.04 -63.95 32.40
N ARG A 546 -14.18 -65.27 32.21
CA ARG A 546 -14.57 -66.19 33.27
C ARG A 546 -13.52 -66.26 34.39
N LEU A 547 -12.24 -66.20 34.05
CA LEU A 547 -11.16 -66.20 35.04
C LEU A 547 -11.17 -64.91 35.87
N ALA A 548 -11.28 -63.76 35.21
CA ALA A 548 -11.33 -62.46 35.88
C ALA A 548 -12.60 -62.30 36.74
N LEU A 549 -13.74 -62.85 36.30
CA LEU A 549 -14.95 -62.92 37.13
C LEU A 549 -14.73 -63.76 38.39
N LYS A 550 -14.07 -64.92 38.26
CA LYS A 550 -13.76 -65.80 39.40
C LYS A 550 -12.82 -65.12 40.39
N GLU A 551 -11.82 -64.39 39.92
CA GLU A 551 -10.90 -63.64 40.79
C GLU A 551 -11.61 -62.50 41.51
N SER A 552 -12.47 -61.75 40.83
CA SER A 552 -13.27 -60.70 41.45
C SER A 552 -14.28 -61.25 42.46
N LEU A 553 -14.93 -62.38 42.15
CA LEU A 553 -15.82 -63.08 43.08
C LEU A 553 -15.06 -63.52 44.34
N ARG A 554 -13.84 -64.04 44.19
CA ARG A 554 -12.97 -64.40 45.33
C ARG A 554 -12.62 -63.19 46.19
N PHE A 555 -12.33 -62.05 45.57
CA PHE A 555 -12.05 -60.81 46.29
C PHE A 555 -13.26 -60.34 47.11
N HIS A 556 -14.46 -60.35 46.52
CA HIS A 556 -15.69 -59.97 47.23
C HIS A 556 -16.04 -60.93 48.36
N VAL A 557 -15.87 -62.24 48.17
CA VAL A 557 -16.05 -63.24 49.24
C VAL A 557 -15.08 -62.99 50.40
N SER A 558 -13.81 -62.65 50.11
CA SER A 558 -12.84 -62.29 51.15
C SER A 558 -13.23 -61.01 51.90
N ARG A 559 -13.72 -59.99 51.19
CA ARG A 559 -14.19 -58.74 51.80
C ARG A 559 -15.45 -58.94 52.65
N ALA A 560 -16.41 -59.73 52.17
CA ALA A 560 -17.61 -60.10 52.92
C ALA A 560 -17.26 -60.91 54.17
N ALA A 561 -16.28 -61.82 54.09
CA ALA A 561 -15.79 -62.55 55.26
C ALA A 561 -15.14 -61.62 56.30
N LYS A 562 -14.33 -60.64 55.88
CA LYS A 562 -13.75 -59.62 56.78
C LYS A 562 -14.83 -58.74 57.43
N ALA A 563 -15.82 -58.31 56.66
CA ALA A 563 -16.95 -57.54 57.19
C ALA A 563 -17.76 -58.37 58.20
N LYS A 564 -17.99 -59.65 57.91
CA LYS A 564 -18.68 -60.57 58.83
C LYS A 564 -17.90 -60.77 60.13
N ALA A 565 -16.58 -60.97 60.06
CA ALA A 565 -15.74 -61.06 61.25
C ALA A 565 -15.79 -59.77 62.09
N ALA A 566 -15.72 -58.59 61.45
CA ALA A 566 -15.86 -57.32 62.16
C ALA A 566 -17.25 -57.15 62.81
N THR A 567 -18.32 -57.63 62.18
CA THR A 567 -19.66 -57.62 62.80
C THR A 567 -19.77 -58.61 63.97
N GLU A 568 -19.13 -59.77 63.88
CA GLU A 568 -19.08 -60.74 64.98
C GLU A 568 -18.31 -60.17 66.19
N ASP A 569 -17.20 -59.46 65.95
CA ASP A 569 -16.46 -58.75 66.99
C ASP A 569 -17.30 -57.65 67.67
N LEU A 570 -18.08 -56.90 66.89
CA LEU A 570 -19.01 -55.89 67.41
C LEU A 570 -20.17 -56.51 68.21
N LEU A 571 -20.69 -57.68 67.80
CA LEU A 571 -21.71 -58.41 68.57
C LEU A 571 -21.14 -58.89 69.91
N LEU A 572 -19.93 -59.45 69.93
CA LEU A 572 -19.24 -59.84 71.16
C LEU A 572 -18.96 -58.64 72.08
N ALA A 573 -18.65 -57.48 71.51
CA ALA A 573 -18.52 -56.24 72.27
C ALA A 573 -19.86 -55.77 72.84
N SER A 574 -20.94 -55.87 72.06
CA SER A 574 -22.31 -55.53 72.50
C SER A 574 -22.78 -56.45 73.62
N ASP A 575 -22.53 -57.76 73.55
CA ASP A 575 -22.86 -58.72 74.61
C ASP A 575 -22.12 -58.41 75.92
N LYS A 576 -20.84 -58.02 75.84
CA LYS A 576 -20.07 -57.55 77.01
C LYS A 576 -20.67 -56.28 77.61
N ILE A 577 -21.17 -55.37 76.79
CA ILE A 577 -21.87 -54.16 77.25
C ILE A 577 -23.21 -54.54 77.90
N GLY A 578 -23.98 -55.44 77.31
CA GLY A 578 -25.23 -55.97 77.88
C GLY A 578 -25.03 -56.62 79.25
N GLN A 579 -23.96 -57.42 79.42
CA GLN A 579 -23.60 -57.99 80.72
C GLN A 579 -23.23 -56.90 81.75
N ARG A 580 -22.52 -55.84 81.35
CA ARG A 580 -22.22 -54.69 82.24
C ARG A 580 -23.48 -53.94 82.65
N ILE A 581 -24.43 -53.72 81.73
CA ILE A 581 -25.72 -53.08 82.02
C ILE A 581 -26.55 -53.94 82.99
N GLY A 582 -26.62 -55.25 82.79
CA GLY A 582 -27.33 -56.16 83.70
C GLY A 582 -26.72 -56.21 85.11
N ASN A 583 -25.39 -56.07 85.23
CA ASN A 583 -24.72 -55.97 86.52
C ASN A 583 -24.99 -54.62 87.22
N LEU A 584 -25.06 -53.52 86.46
CA LEU A 584 -25.44 -52.20 86.96
C LEU A 584 -26.91 -52.13 87.42
N GLN A 585 -27.82 -52.79 86.70
CA GLN A 585 -29.23 -52.90 87.11
C GLN A 585 -29.40 -53.70 88.40
N ARG A 586 -28.65 -54.81 88.57
CA ARG A 586 -28.62 -55.57 89.83
C ARG A 586 -28.07 -54.75 90.99
N ALA A 587 -27.06 -53.90 90.76
CA ALA A 587 -26.53 -52.98 91.77
C ALA A 587 -27.55 -51.89 92.17
N LYS A 588 -28.38 -51.40 91.23
CA LYS A 588 -29.47 -50.45 91.52
C LYS A 588 -30.60 -51.07 92.36
N SER A 589 -30.93 -52.35 92.16
CA SER A 589 -31.97 -53.04 92.96
C SER A 589 -31.56 -53.36 94.41
N SER A 590 -30.27 -53.32 94.75
CA SER A 590 -29.76 -53.67 96.09
C SER A 590 -29.62 -52.51 97.09
N GLY A 591 -30.02 -51.28 96.72
CA GLY A 591 -30.22 -50.18 97.68
C GLY A 591 -29.06 -49.85 98.64
N LYS A 592 -27.80 -50.10 98.24
CA LYS A 592 -26.60 -49.75 99.01
C LYS A 592 -25.52 -49.18 98.09
N VAL A 593 -25.50 -47.86 97.90
CA VAL A 593 -24.30 -47.16 97.39
C VAL A 593 -23.34 -47.03 98.58
N GLY A 594 -22.62 -48.11 98.86
CA GLY A 594 -21.58 -48.13 99.89
C GLY A 594 -20.29 -47.53 99.37
N LYS A 595 -19.61 -46.77 100.23
CA LYS A 595 -18.23 -46.30 100.05
C LYS A 595 -17.31 -47.49 99.83
N ILE A 596 -16.60 -47.54 98.71
CA ILE A 596 -15.75 -48.69 98.35
C ILE A 596 -14.35 -48.58 98.97
N GLY A 597 -13.85 -47.36 99.17
CA GLY A 597 -12.55 -47.17 99.81
C GLY A 597 -12.10 -45.71 99.85
N THR A 598 -11.07 -45.45 100.65
CA THR A 598 -10.39 -44.15 100.77
C THR A 598 -8.97 -44.26 100.26
N ARG A 599 -8.56 -43.36 99.37
CA ARG A 599 -7.14 -43.20 98.97
C ARG A 599 -6.74 -41.76 99.28
N GLY A 600 -6.19 -41.55 100.48
CA GLY A 600 -5.96 -40.20 101.03
C GLY A 600 -7.27 -39.47 101.36
N ASP A 601 -7.31 -38.17 101.09
CA ASP A 601 -8.47 -37.29 101.35
C ASP A 601 -9.58 -37.40 100.28
N ILE A 602 -9.55 -38.44 99.46
CA ILE A 602 -10.54 -38.68 98.39
C ILE A 602 -11.35 -39.94 98.69
N GLU A 603 -12.67 -39.80 98.73
CA GLU A 603 -13.63 -40.88 98.88
C GLU A 603 -14.11 -41.36 97.52
N ILE A 604 -13.99 -42.67 97.26
CA ILE A 604 -14.38 -43.29 96.00
C ILE A 604 -15.67 -44.10 96.23
N PHE A 605 -16.70 -43.78 95.45
CA PHE A 605 -18.00 -44.44 95.53
C PHE A 605 -18.14 -45.59 94.52
N SER A 606 -19.08 -46.49 94.79
CA SER A 606 -19.41 -47.65 93.94
C SER A 606 -19.92 -47.31 92.54
N CYS A 607 -20.23 -46.04 92.29
CA CYS A 607 -20.55 -45.51 90.96
C CYS A 607 -19.34 -45.01 90.16
N GLY A 608 -18.12 -45.03 90.72
CA GLY A 608 -16.88 -44.62 90.05
C GLY A 608 -16.50 -43.14 90.20
N HIS A 609 -17.34 -42.32 90.84
CA HIS A 609 -17.01 -40.93 91.16
C HIS A 609 -16.15 -40.82 92.43
N SER A 610 -15.26 -39.83 92.44
CA SER A 610 -14.32 -39.57 93.52
C SER A 610 -14.45 -38.13 94.02
N PHE A 611 -14.68 -37.94 95.32
CA PHE A 611 -14.89 -36.62 95.94
C PHE A 611 -13.93 -36.38 97.10
N LEU A 612 -13.57 -35.11 97.34
CA LEU A 612 -12.80 -34.72 98.52
C LEU A 612 -13.61 -34.90 99.81
N ARG A 613 -12.95 -35.42 100.83
CA ARG A 613 -13.53 -35.81 102.13
C ARG A 613 -14.15 -34.59 102.82
N GLY A 614 -15.44 -34.70 103.18
CA GLY A 614 -16.20 -33.66 103.90
C GLY A 614 -17.17 -32.82 103.04
N VAL A 615 -17.19 -33.01 101.71
CA VAL A 615 -18.03 -32.19 100.81
C VAL A 615 -19.44 -32.76 100.60
N THR A 616 -19.72 -34.02 100.94
CA THR A 616 -21.07 -34.60 100.78
C THR A 616 -21.43 -35.56 101.91
N GLU A 617 -22.57 -35.31 102.56
CA GLU A 617 -23.17 -36.24 103.51
C GLU A 617 -23.89 -37.35 102.74
N GLY A 618 -23.31 -38.56 102.79
CA GLY A 618 -24.03 -39.82 102.63
C GLY A 618 -24.34 -40.30 101.21
N ASN A 619 -24.62 -39.44 100.23
CA ASN A 619 -25.08 -39.88 98.90
C ASN A 619 -24.53 -39.03 97.74
N CYS A 620 -24.13 -39.70 96.64
CA CYS A 620 -23.68 -39.04 95.40
C CYS A 620 -24.87 -38.45 94.62
N LEU A 621 -25.16 -37.15 94.86
CA LEU A 621 -26.22 -36.40 94.17
C LEU A 621 -26.01 -36.25 92.65
N ALA A 622 -24.76 -36.35 92.16
CA ALA A 622 -24.41 -36.16 90.75
C ALA A 622 -24.92 -37.26 89.80
N CYS A 623 -25.42 -38.39 90.32
CA CYS A 623 -25.89 -39.49 89.48
C CYS A 623 -27.29 -39.25 88.86
N GLY A 624 -27.95 -38.13 89.18
CA GLY A 624 -29.30 -37.81 88.70
C GLY A 624 -29.35 -37.06 87.36
N GLU A 625 -28.39 -36.19 87.04
CA GLU A 625 -28.51 -35.25 85.91
C GLU A 625 -27.58 -35.57 84.72
N ASP A 626 -26.45 -36.26 84.91
CA ASP A 626 -25.49 -36.55 83.82
C ASP A 626 -25.83 -37.80 82.98
N MET A 627 -26.84 -38.59 83.38
CA MET A 627 -27.23 -39.80 82.63
C MET A 627 -27.97 -39.52 81.32
N ILE A 628 -28.50 -38.32 81.10
CA ILE A 628 -29.23 -37.98 79.87
C ILE A 628 -28.30 -37.45 78.76
N LYS A 629 -27.16 -36.83 79.10
CA LYS A 629 -26.24 -36.26 78.09
C LYS A 629 -25.28 -37.27 77.45
N SER A 630 -24.93 -38.36 78.14
CA SER A 630 -23.99 -39.36 77.59
C SER A 630 -24.61 -40.32 76.57
N VAL A 631 -25.94 -40.41 76.50
CA VAL A 631 -26.64 -41.23 75.50
C VAL A 631 -26.78 -40.50 74.16
N SER A 632 -26.82 -39.16 74.14
CA SER A 632 -26.90 -38.38 72.90
C SER A 632 -25.58 -38.26 72.14
N GLU A 633 -24.43 -38.40 72.81
CA GLU A 633 -23.10 -38.24 72.19
C GLU A 633 -22.48 -39.56 71.69
N SER A 634 -23.16 -40.70 71.86
CA SER A 634 -22.67 -42.03 71.45
C SER A 634 -23.41 -42.65 70.26
N LEU A 635 -24.18 -41.86 69.50
CA LEU A 635 -24.66 -42.24 68.17
C LEU A 635 -23.66 -41.71 67.12
N PRO A 636 -23.07 -42.57 66.26
CA PRO A 636 -22.31 -42.07 65.12
C PRO A 636 -23.27 -41.36 64.16
N SER A 637 -22.89 -40.16 63.72
CA SER A 637 -23.53 -39.45 62.61
C SER A 637 -23.42 -40.28 61.33
N THR A 638 -24.46 -41.05 61.04
CA THR A 638 -24.66 -41.65 59.72
C THR A 638 -25.25 -40.59 58.82
N ASP A 639 -24.40 -39.85 58.12
CA ASP A 639 -24.77 -39.19 56.87
C ASP A 639 -25.00 -40.30 55.82
N PHE A 640 -26.22 -40.82 55.79
CA PHE A 640 -26.76 -41.59 54.68
C PHE A 640 -27.90 -40.77 54.11
N ASP A 641 -27.65 -40.10 52.99
CA ASP A 641 -28.71 -39.59 52.13
C ASP A 641 -29.58 -40.79 51.68
N PRO A 642 -30.91 -40.73 51.83
CA PRO A 642 -31.78 -41.78 51.33
C PRO A 642 -31.85 -41.70 49.78
N PRO A 643 -31.89 -42.84 49.07
CA PRO A 643 -32.26 -42.82 47.66
C PRO A 643 -33.74 -42.38 47.50
N PRO A 644 -34.10 -41.72 46.39
CA PRO A 644 -35.48 -41.36 46.12
C PRO A 644 -36.32 -42.63 45.91
N ALA A 645 -37.48 -42.69 46.55
CA ALA A 645 -38.48 -43.72 46.32
C ALA A 645 -39.51 -43.21 45.29
N GLY A 646 -39.69 -43.95 44.19
CA GLY A 646 -40.77 -43.75 43.21
C GLY A 646 -40.28 -43.39 41.83
#